data_AF-A0A0M2F2F5-F1
#
_entry.id   AF-A0A0M2F2F5-F1
#
_cell.length_a   1.000
_cell.length_b   1.000
_cell.length_c   1.000
_cell.angle_alpha   90.00
_cell.angle_beta   90.00
_cell.angle_gamma   90.00
#
_symmetry.space_group_name_H-M   'P 1'
#
loop_
_entity.id
_entity.type
_entity.pdbx_description
1 polymer ?
#
loop_
_entity_poly.entity_id
_entity_poly.type
_entity_poly.pdbx_seq_one_letter_code
_entity_poly.pdbx_strand_id
1 'polypeptide(L)'
;MVRNTPSSVGIPPSANSAAASTILPYTSPAHLQAVAWLHGVKCAVPENARVLELGCMAGENLFPFALAYPQSSSIGIDLDVEKVEEGQQLLIELGVENLQLAAMDLNTLLESELGQFDYIIVHGIFGLVSGEARTALLQFCQKHLSPVGTVSFKYATYPGGKMAEVLKDALSLHSSLAETVEQQQESARAMLTYLSLGLSPNNAQEKALRKWVEQAEQQNDVQLALNYLQGLNEPCYLLDFNTLATEAGLTYVGDIQPHTELAEHYGENVSSMHQVICASMHKVLKQQYLDFAVGRESRFTLLVAQERSEEVLPEPDWSRLADFHWAGSFLPFYTEQGTSTNGWRSASGVMVTTSHPLTQRVLTTLGESWPLAQSFQQLLFNTREPEKPETDERVSLQNALKALFIKGLGELHFRLGECVYQKSSSPALCLLPGVLKVKDNFNFWHEPVSLKLSDAEKISLASWDLWGNRQNENYFPVMRRLHQHGVLQGRVRAWHRYFQNALLASSGIKEIMSYIGALVFYVSDPKTGGVYKSPLLTSGYAVKAVKIAEKTVKEIAWLISNGDFTQARNIAERLTQKDPENIENWNLLADTLRKTGDAEGASLALVQIISRHLFSWSVYYDLATQSQDAGLKRETLNLVRKIIRCDPANAHAWNLLAVVHLSYYNLEQAEFCGKKAIELNENDVSILNSMAAIYESHSKQDEANNYYRRIMELSPNASNLHSNFLFGLTHSSTISPETLFKEHREFGLRTEAKVAKLKLQLPERQYDKNPNRVLRIGFVSGDLGLHPVTNFLEPVWNSINRDCFSLYVYATSTLNDEATQRLKEKTVAWHFVRDKSDLDLANLIGEDKIDILFDLSGHTAYNRLPMFALKPAPIQISWIGYPGTTGLQAMDYFMNINHAPQPEIFDHQFIEKILYVPFTQQFQVITDSPAVGKLPALDNGYFTFASFNRPKKINDQVLTAWSKILIALPTSKMIIGALSGQQVIDNIRNKMVSMGVLAEQLIFRERTNITGYLAMHNEIDLLLDTFPYTGGTTTNYALWMGVPTLTIAGDTLATRQGVATLNAAGLSEFIATSEEDYIQRSVGWAQRLNELALVRANLRARITVNRNGNITPATYFEQALRMVWQRYCAGEAVTSLCIEAE
;
A
#
# COMPACT_ATOMS: atom_id res chain seq x y z
N MET A 1 -16.54 5.50 5.05
CA MET A 1 -16.48 4.81 6.36
C MET A 1 -17.09 3.41 6.20
N VAL A 2 -17.10 2.57 7.23
CA VAL A 2 -17.57 1.16 7.23
C VAL A 2 -18.70 0.92 6.22
N ARG A 3 -18.55 -0.09 5.34
CA ARG A 3 -19.68 -0.55 4.51
C ARG A 3 -20.74 -1.11 5.46
N ASN A 4 -21.79 -0.32 5.70
CA ASN A 4 -23.02 -0.81 6.30
C ASN A 4 -23.68 -1.78 5.32
N THR A 5 -23.28 -3.06 5.37
CA THR A 5 -24.25 -4.13 5.12
C THR A 5 -25.30 -4.03 6.24
N PRO A 6 -26.60 -3.87 5.92
CA PRO A 6 -27.65 -3.84 6.93
C PRO A 6 -27.88 -5.27 7.46
N SER A 7 -26.94 -5.74 8.27
CA SER A 7 -27.01 -6.99 9.01
C SER A 7 -26.78 -6.67 10.47
N SER A 8 -27.84 -6.81 11.27
CA SER A 8 -27.83 -6.67 12.72
C SER A 8 -26.86 -7.66 13.37
N VAL A 9 -25.60 -7.23 13.53
CA VAL A 9 -24.53 -7.97 14.19
C VAL A 9 -23.79 -6.95 15.04
N GLY A 10 -24.13 -6.91 16.34
CA GLY A 10 -23.19 -6.39 17.33
C GLY A 10 -21.92 -7.24 17.29
N ILE A 11 -20.79 -6.69 17.76
CA ILE A 11 -19.49 -7.36 17.81
C ILE A 11 -19.70 -8.83 18.19
N PRO A 12 -19.43 -9.80 17.29
CA PRO A 12 -19.66 -11.19 17.63
C PRO A 12 -18.73 -11.54 18.79
N PRO A 13 -19.23 -12.04 19.93
CA PRO A 13 -18.34 -12.63 20.92
C PRO A 13 -17.56 -13.73 20.21
N SER A 14 -16.25 -13.73 20.40
CA SER A 14 -15.35 -14.66 19.72
C SER A 14 -15.77 -16.09 20.06
N ALA A 15 -16.34 -16.79 19.08
CA ALA A 15 -16.77 -18.17 19.23
C ALA A 15 -15.55 -19.10 19.36
N ASN A 16 -14.98 -19.20 20.56
CA ASN A 16 -14.58 -20.44 21.21
C ASN A 16 -14.00 -20.19 22.62
N SER A 17 -14.46 -21.05 23.55
CA SER A 17 -13.98 -21.32 24.92
C SER A 17 -14.09 -20.25 26.02
N ALA A 18 -14.73 -20.71 27.10
CA ALA A 18 -14.61 -20.27 28.50
C ALA A 18 -15.29 -18.96 28.93
N ALA A 19 -15.51 -18.88 30.25
CA ALA A 19 -16.22 -17.79 30.94
C ALA A 19 -15.64 -16.41 30.63
N ALA A 20 -16.46 -15.36 30.79
CA ALA A 20 -16.02 -13.98 30.64
C ALA A 20 -14.78 -13.71 31.51
N SER A 21 -13.74 -13.15 30.89
CA SER A 21 -12.48 -12.78 31.55
C SER A 21 -12.74 -11.99 32.82
N THR A 22 -12.05 -12.38 33.88
CA THR A 22 -12.08 -11.73 35.20
C THR A 22 -11.32 -10.41 35.21
N ILE A 23 -10.36 -10.25 34.29
CA ILE A 23 -9.62 -9.01 34.07
C ILE A 23 -10.46 -8.02 33.25
N LEU A 24 -10.58 -6.78 33.74
CA LEU A 24 -11.44 -5.72 33.23
C LEU A 24 -10.60 -4.53 32.70
N PRO A 25 -10.31 -4.43 31.39
CA PRO A 25 -9.30 -3.50 30.86
C PRO A 25 -9.44 -2.03 31.29
N TYR A 26 -10.68 -1.55 31.33
CA TYR A 26 -10.99 -0.15 31.60
C TYR A 26 -10.93 0.22 33.11
N THR A 27 -10.70 -0.74 34.02
CA THR A 27 -10.59 -0.45 35.46
C THR A 27 -9.18 -0.10 35.91
N SER A 28 -8.17 -0.20 35.03
CA SER A 28 -6.79 0.15 35.37
C SER A 28 -6.68 1.60 35.86
N PRO A 29 -6.06 1.87 37.03
CA PRO A 29 -5.85 3.24 37.51
C PRO A 29 -5.22 4.20 36.49
N ALA A 30 -4.34 3.70 35.59
CA ALA A 30 -3.77 4.52 34.52
C ALA A 30 -4.78 4.94 33.44
N HIS A 31 -5.79 4.10 33.16
CA HIS A 31 -6.90 4.42 32.28
C HIS A 31 -7.90 5.34 32.99
N LEU A 32 -8.28 5.02 34.24
CA LEU A 32 -9.18 5.84 35.06
C LEU A 32 -8.65 7.27 35.22
N GLN A 33 -7.34 7.44 35.45
CA GLN A 33 -6.68 8.75 35.49
C GLN A 33 -6.88 9.54 34.17
N ALA A 34 -6.75 8.87 33.02
CA ALA A 34 -6.89 9.51 31.72
C ALA A 34 -8.34 9.87 31.38
N VAL A 35 -9.31 9.02 31.74
CA VAL A 35 -10.75 9.32 31.60
C VAL A 35 -11.15 10.49 32.50
N ALA A 36 -10.73 10.48 33.77
CA ALA A 36 -10.96 11.60 34.69
C ALA A 36 -10.36 12.91 34.15
N TRP A 37 -9.11 12.86 33.66
CA TRP A 37 -8.45 14.01 33.04
C TRP A 37 -9.22 14.59 31.85
N LEU A 38 -9.78 13.74 30.98
CA LEU A 38 -10.60 14.16 29.85
C LEU A 38 -11.85 14.96 30.29
N HIS A 39 -12.37 14.68 31.49
CA HIS A 39 -13.51 15.36 32.10
C HIS A 39 -13.12 16.47 33.11
N GLY A 40 -11.89 16.97 33.08
CA GLY A 40 -11.45 18.08 33.95
C GLY A 40 -10.64 17.66 35.18
N VAL A 41 -11.00 16.51 35.74
CA VAL A 41 -10.61 16.01 37.07
C VAL A 41 -9.15 15.57 37.12
N LYS A 42 -8.44 15.94 38.20
CA LYS A 42 -7.08 15.43 38.49
C LYS A 42 -7.15 14.24 39.44
N CYS A 43 -6.35 13.20 39.20
CA CYS A 43 -6.27 12.02 40.07
C CYS A 43 -4.82 11.72 40.47
N ALA A 44 -4.65 10.87 41.49
CA ALA A 44 -3.32 10.39 41.90
C ALA A 44 -2.56 9.74 40.75
N VAL A 45 -1.22 9.72 40.84
CA VAL A 45 -0.39 9.01 39.85
C VAL A 45 -0.46 7.49 40.08
N PRO A 46 -0.74 6.67 39.05
CA PRO A 46 -0.88 5.22 39.19
C PRO A 46 0.32 4.54 39.86
N GLU A 47 1.52 5.07 39.63
CA GLU A 47 2.78 4.50 40.13
C GLU A 47 2.85 4.35 41.66
N ASN A 48 2.15 5.21 42.42
CA ASN A 48 2.15 5.22 43.90
C ASN A 48 0.72 5.14 44.46
N ALA A 49 -0.27 4.73 43.66
CA ALA A 49 -1.67 4.83 44.04
C ALA A 49 -2.08 3.75 45.06
N ARG A 50 -3.00 4.11 45.96
CA ARG A 50 -3.73 3.16 46.81
C ARG A 50 -5.01 2.74 46.11
N VAL A 51 -5.23 1.45 45.93
CA VAL A 51 -6.37 0.89 45.19
C VAL A 51 -7.17 -0.05 46.10
N LEU A 52 -8.49 0.09 46.10
CA LEU A 52 -9.42 -0.85 46.70
C LEU A 52 -10.28 -1.47 45.59
N GLU A 53 -10.36 -2.79 45.52
CA GLU A 53 -11.34 -3.50 44.69
C GLU A 53 -12.33 -4.24 45.57
N LEU A 54 -13.63 -4.07 45.29
CA LEU A 54 -14.72 -4.79 45.93
C LEU A 54 -15.36 -5.70 44.88
N GLY A 55 -15.40 -7.01 45.17
CA GLY A 55 -15.77 -8.07 44.24
C GLY A 55 -14.57 -8.67 43.49
N CYS A 56 -13.41 -8.74 44.14
CA CYS A 56 -12.14 -9.09 43.47
C CYS A 56 -11.98 -10.58 43.11
N MET A 57 -12.84 -11.48 43.63
CA MET A 57 -12.63 -12.93 43.61
C MET A 57 -11.21 -13.28 44.06
N ALA A 58 -10.44 -14.02 43.24
CA ALA A 58 -9.04 -14.37 43.50
C ALA A 58 -8.03 -13.23 43.23
N GLY A 59 -8.49 -11.98 43.08
CA GLY A 59 -7.66 -10.81 42.79
C GLY A 59 -7.21 -10.70 41.32
N GLU A 60 -7.79 -11.51 40.43
CA GLU A 60 -7.36 -11.66 39.02
C GLU A 60 -7.25 -10.31 38.28
N ASN A 61 -8.17 -9.37 38.54
CA ASN A 61 -8.15 -8.03 37.95
C ASN A 61 -7.09 -7.09 38.53
N LEU A 62 -6.58 -7.32 39.75
CA LEU A 62 -5.57 -6.48 40.39
C LEU A 62 -4.13 -6.89 40.03
N PHE A 63 -3.85 -8.16 39.69
CA PHE A 63 -2.48 -8.59 39.33
C PHE A 63 -1.82 -7.75 38.22
N PRO A 64 -2.47 -7.41 37.09
CA PRO A 64 -1.82 -6.64 36.03
C PRO A 64 -1.35 -5.26 36.50
N PHE A 65 -2.09 -4.64 37.42
CA PHE A 65 -1.75 -3.36 38.03
C PHE A 65 -0.65 -3.50 39.10
N ALA A 66 -0.83 -4.42 40.07
CA ALA A 66 0.12 -4.62 41.16
C ALA A 66 1.52 -4.98 40.64
N LEU A 67 1.61 -5.84 39.62
CA LEU A 67 2.86 -6.25 38.97
C LEU A 67 3.47 -5.15 38.09
N ALA A 68 2.66 -4.26 37.49
CA ALA A 68 3.14 -3.12 36.72
C ALA A 68 3.69 -1.99 37.61
N TYR A 69 3.16 -1.83 38.83
CA TYR A 69 3.51 -0.73 39.73
C TYR A 69 3.87 -1.24 41.14
N PRO A 70 5.06 -1.83 41.37
CA PRO A 70 5.48 -2.34 42.69
C PRO A 70 5.60 -1.29 43.82
N GLN A 71 5.24 -0.03 43.58
CA GLN A 71 5.22 1.07 44.57
C GLN A 71 3.80 1.56 44.87
N SER A 72 2.79 1.00 44.19
CA SER A 72 1.37 1.14 44.58
C SER A 72 1.07 0.35 45.85
N SER A 73 -0.16 0.43 46.34
CA SER A 73 -0.71 -0.52 47.31
C SER A 73 -2.13 -0.88 46.91
N SER A 74 -2.51 -2.15 47.02
CA SER A 74 -3.80 -2.65 46.56
C SER A 74 -4.42 -3.59 47.58
N ILE A 75 -5.73 -3.43 47.82
CA ILE A 75 -6.53 -4.33 48.65
C ILE A 75 -7.70 -4.82 47.79
N GLY A 76 -7.84 -6.14 47.65
CA GLY A 76 -9.02 -6.78 47.08
C GLY A 76 -9.88 -7.38 48.20
N ILE A 77 -11.20 -7.16 48.13
CA ILE A 77 -12.16 -7.75 49.06
C ILE A 77 -13.23 -8.50 48.27
N ASP A 78 -13.51 -9.72 48.71
CA ASP A 78 -14.61 -10.56 48.22
C ASP A 78 -15.32 -11.28 49.38
N LEU A 79 -16.43 -11.94 49.12
CA LEU A 79 -17.15 -12.78 50.08
C LEU A 79 -16.75 -14.27 49.96
N ASP A 80 -16.19 -14.69 48.82
CA ASP A 80 -15.77 -16.06 48.56
C ASP A 80 -14.39 -16.34 49.17
N VAL A 81 -14.40 -17.00 50.34
CA VAL A 81 -13.19 -17.37 51.10
C VAL A 81 -12.26 -18.27 50.28
N GLU A 82 -12.79 -19.24 49.54
CA GLU A 82 -11.98 -20.17 48.75
C GLU A 82 -11.23 -19.45 47.62
N LYS A 83 -11.91 -18.51 46.93
CA LYS A 83 -11.29 -17.69 45.89
C LYS A 83 -10.24 -16.73 46.46
N VAL A 84 -10.48 -16.12 47.62
CA VAL A 84 -9.50 -15.27 48.29
C VAL A 84 -8.25 -16.08 48.68
N GLU A 85 -8.41 -17.28 49.23
CA GLU A 85 -7.29 -18.17 49.58
C GLU A 85 -6.48 -18.62 48.33
N GLU A 86 -7.16 -19.00 47.24
CA GLU A 86 -6.53 -19.30 45.94
C GLU A 86 -5.68 -18.12 45.45
N GLY A 87 -6.25 -16.92 45.45
CA GLY A 87 -5.55 -15.69 45.05
C GLY A 87 -4.35 -15.40 45.93
N GLN A 88 -4.48 -15.58 47.25
CA GLN A 88 -3.42 -15.29 48.20
C GLN A 88 -2.25 -16.29 48.13
N GLN A 89 -2.52 -17.56 47.79
CA GLN A 89 -1.48 -18.52 47.45
C GLN A 89 -0.71 -18.09 46.18
N LEU A 90 -1.41 -17.57 45.17
CA LEU A 90 -0.80 -17.09 43.92
C LEU A 90 0.05 -15.82 44.13
N LEU A 91 -0.36 -14.91 45.03
CA LEU A 91 0.46 -13.75 45.43
C LEU A 91 1.81 -14.17 46.01
N ILE A 92 1.83 -15.20 46.86
CA ILE A 92 3.05 -15.77 47.44
C ILE A 92 3.91 -16.41 46.35
N GLU A 93 3.32 -17.15 45.40
CA GLU A 93 4.06 -17.79 44.29
C GLU A 93 4.66 -16.77 43.29
N LEU A 94 4.04 -15.61 43.15
CA LEU A 94 4.49 -14.52 42.28
C LEU A 94 5.39 -13.49 42.98
N GLY A 95 5.50 -13.53 44.31
CA GLY A 95 6.28 -12.56 45.09
C GLY A 95 5.68 -11.15 45.10
N VAL A 96 4.35 -11.04 45.14
CA VAL A 96 3.63 -9.76 45.10
C VAL A 96 3.37 -9.28 46.52
N GLU A 97 4.13 -8.27 46.96
CA GLU A 97 4.03 -7.70 48.32
C GLU A 97 3.06 -6.51 48.42
N ASN A 98 2.71 -5.88 47.29
CA ASN A 98 1.90 -4.66 47.21
C ASN A 98 0.40 -4.91 46.97
N LEU A 99 -0.06 -6.17 47.06
CA LEU A 99 -1.45 -6.56 46.93
C LEU A 99 -1.83 -7.49 48.09
N GLN A 100 -2.94 -7.17 48.76
CA GLN A 100 -3.52 -7.97 49.83
C GLN A 100 -4.95 -8.36 49.43
N LEU A 101 -5.37 -9.58 49.76
CA LEU A 101 -6.74 -10.05 49.58
C LEU A 101 -7.35 -10.38 50.95
N ALA A 102 -8.64 -10.10 51.12
CA ALA A 102 -9.36 -10.40 52.35
C ALA A 102 -10.80 -10.86 52.04
N ALA A 103 -11.26 -11.89 52.75
CA ALA A 103 -12.65 -12.33 52.70
C ALA A 103 -13.46 -11.56 53.76
N MET A 104 -14.48 -10.80 53.35
CA MET A 104 -15.36 -10.04 54.24
C MET A 104 -16.79 -10.07 53.73
N ASP A 105 -17.76 -10.28 54.62
CA ASP A 105 -19.16 -9.97 54.32
C ASP A 105 -19.42 -8.46 54.31
N LEU A 106 -20.58 -8.06 53.79
CA LEU A 106 -20.93 -6.65 53.64
C LEU A 106 -20.99 -5.89 54.97
N ASN A 107 -21.43 -6.53 56.06
CA ASN A 107 -21.52 -5.85 57.36
C ASN A 107 -20.12 -5.59 57.93
N THR A 108 -19.27 -6.61 57.88
CA THR A 108 -17.86 -6.56 58.29
C THR A 108 -17.09 -5.51 57.47
N LEU A 109 -17.36 -5.42 56.17
CA LEU A 109 -16.81 -4.39 55.29
C LEU A 109 -17.27 -3.00 55.72
N LEU A 110 -18.56 -2.76 55.92
CA LEU A 110 -19.12 -1.44 56.26
C LEU A 110 -18.64 -0.93 57.64
N GLU A 111 -18.36 -1.82 58.59
CA GLU A 111 -17.80 -1.48 59.91
C GLU A 111 -16.27 -1.27 59.89
N SER A 112 -15.58 -1.61 58.80
CA SER A 112 -14.13 -1.54 58.72
C SER A 112 -13.58 -0.11 58.54
N GLU A 113 -12.34 0.10 59.00
CA GLU A 113 -11.56 1.34 58.83
C GLU A 113 -10.31 1.05 57.99
N LEU A 114 -10.48 0.90 56.67
CA LEU A 114 -9.39 0.49 55.77
C LEU A 114 -8.46 1.66 55.35
N GLY A 115 -8.77 2.89 55.78
CA GLY A 115 -8.02 4.10 55.44
C GLY A 115 -8.55 4.80 54.18
N GLN A 116 -7.69 5.52 53.47
CA GLN A 116 -8.08 6.22 52.23
C GLN A 116 -7.43 5.61 50.99
N PHE A 117 -8.19 5.55 49.91
CA PHE A 117 -7.79 5.03 48.61
C PHE A 117 -7.92 6.09 47.52
N ASP A 118 -7.02 6.03 46.54
CA ASP A 118 -6.98 6.94 45.41
C ASP A 118 -7.81 6.41 44.23
N TYR A 119 -8.04 5.10 44.17
CA TYR A 119 -8.96 4.45 43.24
C TYR A 119 -9.76 3.38 44.00
N ILE A 120 -11.10 3.47 43.96
CA ILE A 120 -11.99 2.43 44.47
C ILE A 120 -12.74 1.84 43.27
N ILE A 121 -12.70 0.52 43.11
CA ILE A 121 -13.28 -0.19 41.97
C ILE A 121 -14.33 -1.15 42.53
N VAL A 122 -15.60 -0.94 42.19
CA VAL A 122 -16.71 -1.78 42.65
C VAL A 122 -17.36 -2.45 41.45
N HIS A 123 -17.16 -3.76 41.33
CA HIS A 123 -17.81 -4.57 40.30
C HIS A 123 -18.41 -5.84 40.90
N GLY A 124 -19.44 -6.39 40.25
CA GLY A 124 -20.23 -7.51 40.78
C GLY A 124 -21.16 -7.13 41.93
N ILE A 125 -20.64 -6.54 43.01
CA ILE A 125 -21.35 -6.37 44.29
C ILE A 125 -22.53 -5.40 44.21
N PHE A 126 -22.38 -4.20 43.63
CA PHE A 126 -23.44 -3.17 43.67
C PHE A 126 -24.74 -3.61 42.99
N GLY A 127 -24.65 -4.46 41.97
CA GLY A 127 -25.82 -5.07 41.34
C GLY A 127 -26.57 -6.01 42.28
N LEU A 128 -25.86 -6.75 43.13
CA LEU A 128 -26.35 -7.81 44.03
C LEU A 128 -26.82 -7.30 45.41
N VAL A 129 -26.86 -5.99 45.61
CA VAL A 129 -27.42 -5.36 46.83
C VAL A 129 -28.51 -4.38 46.43
N SER A 130 -29.53 -4.17 47.27
CA SER A 130 -30.64 -3.25 47.03
C SER A 130 -30.95 -2.38 48.25
N GLY A 131 -31.77 -1.34 48.06
CA GLY A 131 -32.20 -0.44 49.13
C GLY A 131 -31.06 0.20 49.92
N GLU A 132 -31.17 0.17 51.25
CA GLU A 132 -30.23 0.79 52.20
C GLU A 132 -28.78 0.31 52.03
N ALA A 133 -28.57 -0.95 51.59
CA ALA A 133 -27.25 -1.51 51.35
C ALA A 133 -26.50 -0.82 50.20
N ARG A 134 -27.21 -0.34 49.15
CA ARG A 134 -26.59 0.48 48.09
C ARG A 134 -26.11 1.82 48.63
N THR A 135 -26.93 2.47 49.45
CA THR A 135 -26.60 3.76 50.08
C THR A 135 -25.43 3.64 51.04
N ALA A 136 -25.43 2.62 51.90
CA ALA A 136 -24.32 2.34 52.81
C ALA A 136 -23.01 2.05 52.06
N LEU A 137 -23.04 1.29 50.97
CA LEU A 137 -21.86 1.01 50.15
C LEU A 137 -21.30 2.27 49.45
N LEU A 138 -22.18 3.16 48.96
CA LEU A 138 -21.78 4.46 48.40
C LEU A 138 -21.13 5.36 49.47
N GLN A 139 -21.73 5.45 50.66
CA GLN A 139 -21.21 6.22 51.80
C GLN A 139 -19.87 5.65 52.30
N PHE A 140 -19.72 4.32 52.36
CA PHE A 140 -18.47 3.66 52.69
C PHE A 140 -17.36 4.04 51.70
N CYS A 141 -17.65 4.01 50.39
CA CYS A 141 -16.70 4.41 49.36
C CYS A 141 -16.34 5.90 49.45
N GLN A 142 -17.31 6.77 49.76
CA GLN A 142 -17.06 8.20 49.96
C GLN A 142 -16.15 8.46 51.17
N LYS A 143 -16.42 7.81 52.31
CA LYS A 143 -15.60 7.89 53.54
C LYS A 143 -14.14 7.47 53.29
N HIS A 144 -13.96 6.40 52.51
CA HIS A 144 -12.65 5.83 52.20
C HIS A 144 -11.97 6.46 50.97
N LEU A 145 -12.54 7.53 50.38
CA LEU A 145 -11.95 8.20 49.22
C LEU A 145 -10.86 9.20 49.66
N SER A 146 -9.74 9.25 48.94
CA SER A 146 -8.72 10.29 49.16
C SER A 146 -9.14 11.63 48.53
N PRO A 147 -8.52 12.77 48.91
CA PRO A 147 -8.84 14.08 48.34
C PRO A 147 -8.64 14.20 46.82
N VAL A 148 -7.88 13.30 46.20
CA VAL A 148 -7.68 13.21 44.74
C VAL A 148 -8.25 11.93 44.15
N GLY A 149 -9.00 11.16 44.93
CA GLY A 149 -9.47 9.83 44.56
C GLY A 149 -10.66 9.82 43.61
N THR A 150 -10.86 8.66 42.97
CA THR A 150 -12.07 8.33 42.20
C THR A 150 -12.66 7.00 42.65
N VAL A 151 -13.98 6.85 42.54
CA VAL A 151 -14.65 5.55 42.70
C VAL A 151 -15.39 5.18 41.42
N SER A 152 -15.36 3.91 41.02
CA SER A 152 -16.10 3.38 39.89
C SER A 152 -17.08 2.29 40.31
N PHE A 153 -18.31 2.34 39.80
CA PHE A 153 -19.39 1.38 40.10
C PHE A 153 -19.95 0.75 38.84
N LYS A 154 -19.91 -0.59 38.76
CA LYS A 154 -20.55 -1.37 37.68
C LYS A 154 -21.96 -1.80 38.10
N TYR A 155 -22.97 -1.48 37.29
CA TYR A 155 -24.36 -1.84 37.55
C TYR A 155 -25.17 -2.01 36.25
N ALA A 156 -26.26 -2.79 36.33
CA ALA A 156 -27.24 -2.90 35.25
C ALA A 156 -28.10 -1.63 35.18
N THR A 157 -28.39 -1.12 33.98
CA THR A 157 -29.13 0.12 33.80
C THR A 157 -30.33 -0.04 32.87
N TYR A 158 -31.31 0.85 33.01
CA TYR A 158 -32.43 0.97 32.08
C TYR A 158 -32.09 1.83 30.86
N PRO A 159 -32.70 1.54 29.69
CA PRO A 159 -33.78 0.56 29.49
C PRO A 159 -33.32 -0.89 29.24
N GLY A 160 -32.05 -1.14 28.91
CA GLY A 160 -31.59 -2.47 28.44
C GLY A 160 -31.78 -3.60 29.46
N GLY A 161 -31.66 -3.29 30.75
CA GLY A 161 -31.94 -4.23 31.84
C GLY A 161 -33.36 -4.82 31.87
N LYS A 162 -34.36 -4.19 31.20
CA LYS A 162 -35.75 -4.69 31.18
C LYS A 162 -35.91 -6.09 30.59
N MET A 163 -35.02 -6.50 29.68
CA MET A 163 -35.06 -7.85 29.10
C MET A 163 -34.46 -8.92 30.02
N ALA A 164 -33.52 -8.54 30.91
CA ALA A 164 -33.02 -9.42 31.96
C ALA A 164 -34.10 -9.65 33.03
N GLU A 165 -34.93 -8.65 33.34
CA GLU A 165 -36.10 -8.83 34.22
C GLU A 165 -37.15 -9.77 33.63
N VAL A 166 -37.48 -9.68 32.34
CA VAL A 166 -38.41 -10.64 31.69
C VAL A 166 -37.90 -12.08 31.83
N LEU A 167 -36.59 -12.30 31.73
CA LEU A 167 -35.98 -13.60 31.99
C LEU A 167 -36.08 -13.98 33.48
N LYS A 168 -35.70 -13.08 34.39
CA LYS A 168 -35.79 -13.24 35.85
C LYS A 168 -37.20 -13.66 36.29
N ASP A 169 -38.23 -12.99 35.76
CA ASP A 169 -39.64 -13.25 36.03
C ASP A 169 -40.05 -14.65 35.53
N ALA A 170 -39.62 -15.04 34.33
CA ALA A 170 -39.90 -16.35 33.77
C ALA A 170 -39.27 -17.50 34.58
N LEU A 171 -38.00 -17.34 34.99
CA LEU A 171 -37.30 -18.30 35.84
C LEU A 171 -37.92 -18.36 37.25
N SER A 172 -38.24 -17.22 37.84
CA SER A 172 -38.89 -17.11 39.16
C SER A 172 -40.28 -17.73 39.15
N LEU A 173 -41.07 -17.53 38.09
CA LEU A 173 -42.40 -18.12 37.96
C LEU A 173 -42.35 -19.65 37.93
N HIS A 174 -41.45 -20.24 37.12
CA HIS A 174 -41.36 -21.70 37.02
C HIS A 174 -40.80 -22.35 38.30
N SER A 175 -39.87 -21.66 38.97
CA SER A 175 -39.24 -22.13 40.21
C SER A 175 -40.02 -21.82 41.50
N SER A 176 -41.12 -21.06 41.41
CA SER A 176 -41.94 -20.60 42.56
C SER A 176 -42.57 -21.70 43.42
N LEU A 177 -42.65 -22.94 42.93
CA LEU A 177 -43.21 -24.10 43.63
C LEU A 177 -42.15 -25.10 44.12
N ALA A 178 -40.85 -24.76 44.02
CA ALA A 178 -39.78 -25.61 44.54
C ALA A 178 -39.73 -25.57 46.07
N GLU A 179 -39.60 -26.74 46.71
CA GLU A 179 -39.48 -26.86 48.17
C GLU A 179 -38.01 -26.90 48.64
N THR A 180 -37.08 -27.03 47.70
CA THR A 180 -35.62 -27.15 47.94
C THR A 180 -34.83 -26.31 46.94
N VAL A 181 -33.59 -25.95 47.28
CA VAL A 181 -32.71 -25.13 46.40
C VAL A 181 -32.37 -25.89 45.11
N GLU A 182 -32.16 -27.19 45.22
CA GLU A 182 -31.89 -28.10 44.11
C GLU A 182 -33.06 -28.12 43.13
N GLN A 183 -34.30 -28.30 43.62
CA GLN A 183 -35.51 -28.21 42.78
C GLN A 183 -35.69 -26.81 42.17
N GLN A 184 -35.29 -25.75 42.87
CA GLN A 184 -35.37 -24.38 42.37
C GLN A 184 -34.42 -24.18 41.18
N GLN A 185 -33.19 -24.70 41.29
CA GLN A 185 -32.18 -24.69 40.23
C GLN A 185 -32.56 -25.58 39.04
N GLU A 186 -33.00 -26.83 39.27
CA GLU A 186 -33.48 -27.74 38.22
C GLU A 186 -34.66 -27.11 37.44
N SER A 187 -35.62 -26.49 38.15
CA SER A 187 -36.72 -25.77 37.54
C SER A 187 -36.24 -24.57 36.72
N ALA A 188 -35.35 -23.74 37.26
CA ALA A 188 -34.77 -22.62 36.51
C ALA A 188 -34.04 -23.08 35.23
N ARG A 189 -33.27 -24.17 35.29
CA ARG A 189 -32.61 -24.78 34.12
C ARG A 189 -33.61 -25.32 33.11
N ALA A 190 -34.68 -25.98 33.55
CA ALA A 190 -35.76 -26.46 32.68
C ALA A 190 -36.46 -25.29 31.96
N MET A 191 -36.69 -24.17 32.66
CA MET A 191 -37.30 -22.97 32.06
C MET A 191 -36.35 -22.25 31.08
N LEU A 192 -35.04 -22.21 31.35
CA LEU A 192 -34.05 -21.76 30.37
C LEU A 192 -34.10 -22.62 29.09
N THR A 193 -34.09 -23.94 29.23
CA THR A 193 -34.20 -24.86 28.08
C THR A 193 -35.51 -24.67 27.31
N TYR A 194 -36.63 -24.47 28.02
CA TYR A 194 -37.92 -24.17 27.40
C TYR A 194 -37.89 -22.87 26.60
N LEU A 195 -37.28 -21.79 27.10
CA LEU A 195 -37.15 -20.54 26.36
C LEU A 195 -36.18 -20.69 25.17
N SER A 196 -35.03 -21.33 25.38
CA SER A 196 -34.00 -21.56 24.37
C SER A 196 -34.56 -22.26 23.12
N LEU A 197 -35.31 -23.36 23.34
CA LEU A 197 -35.92 -24.18 22.28
C LEU A 197 -37.31 -23.70 21.83
N GLY A 198 -38.06 -23.03 22.70
CA GLY A 198 -39.49 -22.71 22.53
C GLY A 198 -39.81 -21.24 22.23
N LEU A 199 -38.82 -20.35 22.19
CA LEU A 199 -39.03 -18.95 21.80
C LEU A 199 -39.59 -18.84 20.37
N SER A 200 -40.86 -18.43 20.28
CA SER A 200 -41.58 -18.29 19.01
C SER A 200 -40.97 -17.18 18.14
N PRO A 201 -40.76 -17.41 16.82
CA PRO A 201 -40.26 -16.39 15.90
C PRO A 201 -41.24 -15.22 15.70
N ASN A 202 -42.49 -15.34 16.16
CA ASN A 202 -43.49 -14.27 16.16
C ASN A 202 -43.47 -13.42 17.44
N ASN A 203 -42.63 -13.74 18.43
CA ASN A 203 -42.47 -12.89 19.61
C ASN A 203 -41.66 -11.64 19.24
N ALA A 204 -42.25 -10.45 19.40
CA ALA A 204 -41.60 -9.17 19.07
C ALA A 204 -40.30 -8.89 19.87
N GLN A 205 -40.09 -9.58 21.00
CA GLN A 205 -38.90 -9.48 21.85
C GLN A 205 -37.93 -10.67 21.65
N GLU A 206 -38.23 -11.63 20.77
CA GLU A 206 -37.52 -12.91 20.61
C GLU A 206 -36.00 -12.74 20.61
N LYS A 207 -35.48 -11.88 19.74
CA LYS A 207 -34.05 -11.66 19.56
C LYS A 207 -33.37 -11.04 20.78
N ALA A 208 -34.07 -10.16 21.49
CA ALA A 208 -33.52 -9.51 22.67
C ALA A 208 -33.50 -10.48 23.86
N LEU A 209 -34.58 -11.24 24.06
CA LEU A 209 -34.70 -12.23 25.12
C LEU A 209 -33.78 -13.44 24.88
N ARG A 210 -33.64 -13.92 23.64
CA ARG A 210 -32.74 -15.04 23.28
C ARG A 210 -31.30 -14.77 23.71
N LYS A 211 -30.78 -13.55 23.49
CA LYS A 211 -29.44 -13.14 23.95
C LYS A 211 -29.26 -13.37 25.46
N TRP A 212 -30.24 -13.00 26.27
CA TRP A 212 -30.17 -13.18 27.73
C TRP A 212 -30.29 -14.65 28.14
N VAL A 213 -31.10 -15.45 27.43
CA VAL A 213 -31.20 -16.90 27.64
C VAL A 213 -29.86 -17.58 27.35
N GLU A 214 -29.26 -17.31 26.18
CA GLU A 214 -27.93 -17.85 25.77
C GLU A 214 -26.81 -17.45 26.76
N GLN A 215 -26.89 -16.26 27.35
CA GLN A 215 -25.96 -15.81 28.40
C GLN A 215 -26.19 -16.52 29.74
N ALA A 216 -27.44 -16.76 30.14
CA ALA A 216 -27.78 -17.45 31.38
C ALA A 216 -27.49 -18.96 31.32
N GLU A 217 -27.64 -19.59 30.14
CA GLU A 217 -27.23 -20.98 29.90
C GLU A 217 -25.74 -21.23 30.18
N GLN A 218 -24.88 -20.24 29.95
CA GLN A 218 -23.42 -20.34 30.16
C GLN A 218 -22.98 -20.13 31.62
N GLN A 219 -23.86 -19.68 32.51
CA GLN A 219 -23.56 -19.49 33.92
C GLN A 219 -23.59 -20.80 34.69
N ASN A 220 -22.78 -20.95 35.74
CA ASN A 220 -22.93 -22.06 36.69
C ASN A 220 -24.14 -21.84 37.63
N ASP A 221 -24.54 -22.85 38.40
CA ASP A 221 -25.80 -22.77 39.18
C ASP A 221 -25.76 -21.73 40.30
N VAL A 222 -24.58 -21.44 40.86
CA VAL A 222 -24.37 -20.37 41.85
C VAL A 222 -24.58 -18.99 41.21
N GLN A 223 -23.96 -18.74 40.06
CA GLN A 223 -24.11 -17.50 39.29
C GLN A 223 -25.54 -17.30 38.81
N LEU A 224 -26.19 -18.37 38.32
CA LEU A 224 -27.58 -18.32 37.89
C LEU A 224 -28.52 -17.96 39.06
N ALA A 225 -28.29 -18.56 40.24
CA ALA A 225 -29.06 -18.26 41.44
C ALA A 225 -28.90 -16.80 41.90
N LEU A 226 -27.65 -16.31 41.99
CA LEU A 226 -27.33 -14.93 42.36
C LEU A 226 -27.96 -13.91 41.40
N ASN A 227 -27.84 -14.14 40.09
CA ASN A 227 -28.27 -13.19 39.06
C ASN A 227 -29.78 -13.16 38.85
N TYR A 228 -30.48 -14.29 38.99
CA TYR A 228 -31.88 -14.42 38.58
C TYR A 228 -32.86 -14.97 39.64
N LEU A 229 -32.42 -15.79 40.60
CA LEU A 229 -33.35 -16.46 41.54
C LEU A 229 -33.45 -15.78 42.91
N GLN A 230 -32.38 -15.14 43.38
CA GLN A 230 -32.37 -14.48 44.70
C GLN A 230 -33.01 -13.08 44.70
N GLY A 231 -33.51 -12.60 43.57
CA GLY A 231 -34.13 -11.27 43.44
C GLY A 231 -33.16 -10.08 43.44
N LEU A 232 -31.91 -10.28 43.89
CA LEU A 232 -30.95 -9.23 44.22
C LEU A 232 -30.56 -8.28 43.06
N ASN A 233 -30.44 -8.79 41.83
CA ASN A 233 -30.05 -7.97 40.68
C ASN A 233 -31.20 -7.07 40.22
N GLU A 234 -31.13 -5.79 40.60
CA GLU A 234 -32.14 -4.75 40.28
C GLU A 234 -31.51 -3.61 39.45
N PRO A 235 -31.80 -3.50 38.15
CA PRO A 235 -31.38 -2.36 37.34
C PRO A 235 -32.08 -1.07 37.77
N CYS A 236 -31.45 0.08 37.57
CA CYS A 236 -32.02 1.41 37.81
C CYS A 236 -31.77 2.35 36.63
N TYR A 237 -32.40 3.54 36.62
CA TYR A 237 -32.01 4.60 35.69
C TYR A 237 -30.72 5.28 36.19
N LEU A 238 -29.93 5.84 35.27
CA LEU A 238 -28.77 6.65 35.60
C LEU A 238 -29.14 7.85 36.49
N LEU A 239 -30.34 8.41 36.32
CA LEU A 239 -30.86 9.48 37.18
C LEU A 239 -31.05 9.02 38.63
N ASP A 240 -31.58 7.81 38.84
CA ASP A 240 -31.78 7.23 40.17
C ASP A 240 -30.43 6.95 40.84
N PHE A 241 -29.51 6.32 40.11
CA PHE A 241 -28.14 6.06 40.58
C PHE A 241 -27.42 7.36 40.94
N ASN A 242 -27.49 8.39 40.08
CA ASN A 242 -26.88 9.69 40.34
C ASN A 242 -27.48 10.37 41.58
N THR A 243 -28.78 10.18 41.86
CA THR A 243 -29.44 10.73 43.04
C THR A 243 -28.85 10.10 44.31
N LEU A 244 -28.79 8.76 44.37
CA LEU A 244 -28.17 8.02 45.47
C LEU A 244 -26.68 8.39 45.65
N ALA A 245 -25.92 8.54 44.57
CA ALA A 245 -24.53 8.96 44.62
C ALA A 245 -24.39 10.39 45.20
N THR A 246 -25.24 11.32 44.76
CA THR A 246 -25.24 12.71 45.26
C THR A 246 -25.58 12.77 46.75
N GLU A 247 -26.59 12.02 47.19
CA GLU A 247 -26.98 11.89 48.61
C GLU A 247 -25.88 11.27 49.47
N ALA A 248 -25.07 10.36 48.91
CA ALA A 248 -23.89 9.79 49.55
C ALA A 248 -22.64 10.68 49.48
N GLY A 249 -22.71 11.89 48.91
CA GLY A 249 -21.58 12.82 48.83
C GLY A 249 -20.63 12.57 47.65
N LEU A 250 -21.13 12.04 46.53
CA LEU A 250 -20.36 11.76 45.31
C LEU A 250 -20.99 12.44 44.07
N THR A 251 -20.16 12.97 43.18
CA THR A 251 -20.55 13.58 41.89
C THR A 251 -20.18 12.71 40.69
N TYR A 252 -21.08 12.67 39.70
CA TYR A 252 -20.89 12.01 38.40
C TYR A 252 -19.81 12.63 37.52
N VAL A 253 -18.78 11.86 37.17
CA VAL A 253 -17.75 12.26 36.19
C VAL A 253 -18.07 11.77 34.79
N GLY A 254 -18.48 10.51 34.62
CA GLY A 254 -18.69 9.88 33.31
C GLY A 254 -18.76 8.35 33.41
N ASP A 255 -18.62 7.65 32.30
CA ASP A 255 -18.40 6.19 32.25
C ASP A 255 -16.92 5.88 32.00
N ILE A 256 -16.37 4.82 32.63
CA ILE A 256 -14.96 4.42 32.41
C ILE A 256 -14.71 3.94 30.97
N GLN A 257 -15.76 3.62 30.21
CA GLN A 257 -15.71 3.45 28.76
C GLN A 257 -16.20 4.73 28.07
N PRO A 258 -15.40 5.82 28.01
CA PRO A 258 -15.89 7.15 27.62
C PRO A 258 -16.46 7.22 26.20
N HIS A 259 -16.03 6.33 25.29
CA HIS A 259 -16.58 6.25 23.93
C HIS A 259 -18.07 5.88 23.91
N THR A 260 -18.56 5.16 24.94
CA THR A 260 -19.96 4.77 25.07
C THR A 260 -20.87 5.92 25.49
N GLU A 261 -20.31 7.05 25.94
CA GLU A 261 -21.05 8.28 26.25
C GLU A 261 -21.16 9.24 25.04
N LEU A 262 -20.54 8.86 23.92
CA LEU A 262 -20.49 9.68 22.70
C LEU A 262 -21.54 9.19 21.71
N ALA A 263 -22.50 10.04 21.37
CA ALA A 263 -23.54 9.68 20.42
C ALA A 263 -22.98 9.38 19.01
N GLU A 264 -21.82 9.95 18.64
CA GLU A 264 -21.07 9.62 17.41
C GLU A 264 -20.60 8.16 17.33
N HIS A 265 -20.44 7.46 18.47
CA HIS A 265 -20.09 6.04 18.49
C HIS A 265 -21.18 5.19 17.83
N TYR A 266 -22.44 5.53 18.12
CA TYR A 266 -23.64 4.82 17.68
C TYR A 266 -24.16 5.26 16.29
N GLY A 267 -23.51 6.24 15.66
CA GLY A 267 -23.75 6.65 14.28
C GLY A 267 -24.36 8.05 14.14
N GLU A 268 -24.27 8.60 12.93
CA GLU A 268 -24.60 10.00 12.63
C GLU A 268 -26.05 10.35 13.00
N ASN A 269 -27.03 9.48 12.71
CA ASN A 269 -28.43 9.72 13.08
C ASN A 269 -28.64 9.84 14.59
N VAL A 270 -27.99 8.99 15.39
CA VAL A 270 -28.05 9.06 16.86
C VAL A 270 -27.41 10.37 17.31
N SER A 271 -26.22 10.69 16.81
CA SER A 271 -25.51 11.94 17.12
C SER A 271 -26.33 13.20 16.82
N SER A 272 -26.89 13.32 15.61
CA SER A 272 -27.63 14.53 15.22
C SER A 272 -28.92 14.70 16.01
N MET A 273 -29.70 13.63 16.22
CA MET A 273 -30.93 13.71 17.01
C MET A 273 -30.63 13.97 18.49
N HIS A 274 -29.60 13.33 19.04
CA HIS A 274 -29.16 13.54 20.41
C HIS A 274 -28.69 14.99 20.65
N GLN A 275 -27.93 15.56 19.72
CA GLN A 275 -27.50 16.96 19.78
C GLN A 275 -28.69 17.94 19.74
N VAL A 276 -29.71 17.67 18.92
CA VAL A 276 -30.91 18.52 18.82
C VAL A 276 -31.76 18.43 20.10
N ILE A 277 -32.04 17.23 20.60
CA ILE A 277 -32.93 17.02 21.75
C ILE A 277 -32.27 17.46 23.07
N CYS A 278 -30.97 17.19 23.23
CA CYS A 278 -30.28 17.38 24.52
C CYS A 278 -29.47 18.68 24.62
N ALA A 279 -29.62 19.62 23.67
CA ALA A 279 -28.78 20.82 23.54
C ALA A 279 -28.65 21.68 24.81
N SER A 280 -29.69 21.73 25.64
CA SER A 280 -29.76 22.49 26.90
C SER A 280 -29.86 21.62 28.15
N MET A 281 -29.71 20.30 28.03
CA MET A 281 -29.80 19.37 29.15
C MET A 281 -28.48 19.31 29.92
N HIS A 282 -28.57 19.11 31.24
CA HIS A 282 -27.40 18.81 32.06
C HIS A 282 -26.87 17.39 31.77
N LYS A 283 -25.58 17.17 32.07
CA LYS A 283 -24.80 15.99 31.68
C LYS A 283 -25.49 14.64 31.95
N VAL A 284 -26.00 14.43 33.16
CA VAL A 284 -26.61 13.17 33.59
C VAL A 284 -27.90 12.87 32.81
N LEU A 285 -28.80 13.85 32.69
CA LEU A 285 -30.02 13.70 31.90
C LEU A 285 -29.72 13.47 30.40
N LYS A 286 -28.74 14.19 29.84
CA LYS A 286 -28.26 13.94 28.48
C LYS A 286 -27.82 12.47 28.33
N GLN A 287 -27.00 11.96 29.23
CA GLN A 287 -26.56 10.56 29.19
C GLN A 287 -27.72 9.56 29.35
N GLN A 288 -28.72 9.85 30.19
CA GLN A 288 -29.93 9.04 30.29
C GLN A 288 -30.75 9.01 28.99
N TYR A 289 -30.82 10.12 28.25
CA TYR A 289 -31.44 10.15 26.92
C TYR A 289 -30.65 9.32 25.88
N LEU A 290 -29.33 9.29 25.98
CA LEU A 290 -28.50 8.42 25.14
C LEU A 290 -28.77 6.94 25.46
N ASP A 291 -28.89 6.57 26.74
CA ASP A 291 -29.19 5.21 27.17
C ASP A 291 -30.50 4.67 26.56
N PHE A 292 -31.54 5.51 26.46
CA PHE A 292 -32.77 5.18 25.74
C PHE A 292 -32.55 4.94 24.24
N ALA A 293 -31.75 5.78 23.58
CA ALA A 293 -31.50 5.68 22.15
C ALA A 293 -30.66 4.44 21.76
N VAL A 294 -29.77 3.99 22.66
CA VAL A 294 -28.83 2.87 22.39
C VAL A 294 -29.20 1.56 23.08
N GLY A 295 -30.24 1.55 23.92
CA GLY A 295 -30.66 0.38 24.67
C GLY A 295 -29.65 -0.07 25.73
N ARG A 296 -29.01 0.86 26.43
CA ARG A 296 -27.91 0.59 27.37
C ARG A 296 -28.30 -0.45 28.42
N GLU A 297 -27.50 -1.52 28.51
CA GLU A 297 -27.74 -2.67 29.41
C GLU A 297 -27.02 -2.54 30.75
N SER A 298 -25.82 -1.95 30.75
CA SER A 298 -25.02 -1.69 31.95
C SER A 298 -24.22 -0.39 31.81
N ARG A 299 -23.84 0.18 32.96
CA ARG A 299 -22.88 1.27 33.07
C ARG A 299 -21.76 0.88 34.02
N PHE A 300 -20.60 1.49 33.84
CA PHE A 300 -19.52 1.43 34.80
C PHE A 300 -19.07 2.87 35.09
N THR A 301 -19.86 3.51 35.97
CA THR A 301 -19.83 4.95 36.23
C THR A 301 -18.65 5.33 37.10
N LEU A 302 -17.94 6.39 36.72
CA LEU A 302 -16.87 7.04 37.46
C LEU A 302 -17.40 8.25 38.26
N LEU A 303 -17.05 8.31 39.54
CA LEU A 303 -17.45 9.34 40.50
C LEU A 303 -16.24 9.94 41.22
N VAL A 304 -16.42 11.14 41.78
CA VAL A 304 -15.52 11.81 42.73
C VAL A 304 -16.30 12.33 43.93
N ALA A 305 -15.63 12.75 45.01
CA ALA A 305 -16.26 13.46 46.13
C ALA A 305 -17.03 14.72 45.66
N GLN A 306 -18.19 14.99 46.28
CA GLN A 306 -19.08 16.11 45.93
C GLN A 306 -18.39 17.49 45.99
N GLU A 307 -17.43 17.65 46.91
CA GLU A 307 -16.59 18.84 47.06
C GLU A 307 -15.81 19.20 45.79
N ARG A 308 -15.61 18.23 44.89
CA ARG A 308 -14.86 18.35 43.64
C ARG A 308 -15.76 18.54 42.41
N SER A 309 -17.06 18.75 42.61
CA SER A 309 -18.04 18.93 41.54
C SER A 309 -17.70 20.06 40.56
N GLU A 310 -17.08 21.14 41.04
CA GLU A 310 -16.60 22.26 40.20
C GLU A 310 -15.43 21.88 39.26
N GLU A 311 -14.71 20.78 39.51
CA GLU A 311 -13.67 20.28 38.60
C GLU A 311 -14.27 19.58 37.36
N VAL A 312 -15.51 19.10 37.45
CA VAL A 312 -16.10 18.18 36.46
C VAL A 312 -16.67 18.96 35.29
N LEU A 313 -16.07 18.76 34.11
CA LEU A 313 -16.53 19.37 32.88
C LEU A 313 -17.85 18.74 32.39
N PRO A 314 -18.78 19.55 31.84
CA PRO A 314 -20.05 19.05 31.32
C PRO A 314 -19.87 18.10 30.12
N GLU A 315 -18.80 18.29 29.34
CA GLU A 315 -18.43 17.50 28.16
C GLU A 315 -16.92 17.17 28.20
N PRO A 316 -16.46 16.12 27.48
CA PRO A 316 -15.03 15.85 27.25
C PRO A 316 -14.26 17.05 26.66
N ASP A 317 -13.12 17.40 27.26
CA ASP A 317 -12.19 18.38 26.72
C ASP A 317 -11.26 17.73 25.68
N TRP A 318 -11.67 17.79 24.41
CA TRP A 318 -10.93 17.22 23.29
C TRP A 318 -9.51 17.78 23.11
N SER A 319 -9.15 18.91 23.73
CA SER A 319 -7.78 19.44 23.69
C SER A 319 -6.79 18.55 24.47
N ARG A 320 -7.27 17.89 25.53
CA ARG A 320 -6.48 17.01 26.42
C ARG A 320 -6.03 15.70 25.78
N LEU A 321 -6.56 15.35 24.60
CA LEU A 321 -6.01 14.25 23.77
C LEU A 321 -4.54 14.48 23.40
N ALA A 322 -4.05 15.73 23.46
CA ALA A 322 -2.65 16.08 23.25
C ALA A 322 -1.72 15.75 24.46
N ASP A 323 -2.29 15.55 25.66
CA ASP A 323 -1.53 15.17 26.86
C ASP A 323 -1.32 13.65 26.95
N PHE A 324 -2.14 12.88 26.22
CA PHE A 324 -2.10 11.43 26.22
C PHE A 324 -0.90 10.87 25.46
N HIS A 325 -0.39 9.76 26.00
CA HIS A 325 0.50 8.84 25.31
C HIS A 325 -0.33 7.66 24.83
N TRP A 326 -0.24 7.36 23.53
CA TRP A 326 -1.08 6.40 22.82
C TRP A 326 -0.29 5.14 22.45
N ALA A 327 -0.89 3.97 22.58
CA ALA A 327 -0.33 2.69 22.14
C ALA A 327 -1.41 1.85 21.45
N GLY A 328 -1.00 0.87 20.67
CA GLY A 328 -1.90 -0.16 20.17
C GLY A 328 -1.22 -1.13 19.24
N SER A 329 -1.60 -2.40 19.31
CA SER A 329 -1.08 -3.45 18.42
C SER A 329 -1.85 -3.39 17.10
N PHE A 330 -1.31 -2.70 16.10
CA PHE A 330 -1.97 -2.54 14.79
C PHE A 330 -1.00 -2.85 13.65
N LEU A 331 -1.14 -4.04 13.05
CA LEU A 331 -0.30 -4.47 11.93
C LEU A 331 -1.04 -4.32 10.59
N PRO A 332 -0.39 -3.82 9.52
CA PRO A 332 -1.03 -3.68 8.23
C PRO A 332 -1.50 -5.02 7.65
N PHE A 333 -2.72 -5.06 7.12
CA PHE A 333 -3.28 -6.24 6.48
C PHE A 333 -2.99 -6.26 4.97
N TYR A 334 -2.71 -7.46 4.45
CA TYR A 334 -2.47 -7.75 3.03
C TYR A 334 -3.40 -8.89 2.60
N THR A 335 -3.74 -8.93 1.32
CA THR A 335 -4.48 -10.07 0.75
C THR A 335 -3.61 -11.34 0.70
N GLU A 336 -4.21 -12.50 0.41
CA GLU A 336 -3.46 -13.75 0.17
C GLU A 336 -2.45 -13.63 -0.98
N GLN A 337 -2.71 -12.76 -1.96
CA GLN A 337 -1.79 -12.43 -3.05
C GLN A 337 -0.70 -11.42 -2.64
N GLY A 338 -0.65 -11.03 -1.36
CA GLY A 338 0.32 -10.07 -0.81
C GLY A 338 0.05 -8.62 -1.17
N THR A 339 -1.12 -8.27 -1.73
CA THR A 339 -1.43 -6.88 -2.09
C THR A 339 -1.86 -6.07 -0.87
N SER A 340 -1.36 -4.83 -0.76
CA SER A 340 -1.67 -3.91 0.33
C SER A 340 -3.17 -3.58 0.39
N THR A 341 -3.76 -3.62 1.58
CA THR A 341 -5.15 -3.19 1.82
C THR A 341 -5.22 -1.87 2.60
N ASN A 342 -6.41 -1.29 2.67
CA ASN A 342 -6.75 -0.18 3.58
C ASN A 342 -7.10 -0.66 5.00
N GLY A 343 -6.57 -1.81 5.43
CA GLY A 343 -6.87 -2.45 6.71
C GLY A 343 -5.64 -2.65 7.61
N TRP A 344 -5.87 -2.59 8.92
CA TRP A 344 -4.96 -2.99 9.98
C TRP A 344 -5.64 -4.07 10.82
N ARG A 345 -4.87 -5.02 11.32
CA ARG A 345 -5.32 -6.11 12.18
C ARG A 345 -4.65 -5.98 13.56
N SER A 346 -5.44 -6.18 14.60
CA SER A 346 -4.97 -6.21 15.98
C SER A 346 -4.53 -7.60 16.44
N ALA A 347 -3.95 -7.73 17.63
CA ALA A 347 -3.46 -9.01 18.16
C ALA A 347 -4.61 -9.99 18.42
N SER A 348 -5.71 -9.54 19.03
CA SER A 348 -6.95 -10.33 19.17
C SER A 348 -7.66 -10.58 17.84
N GLY A 349 -7.32 -9.82 16.79
CA GLY A 349 -7.83 -9.99 15.43
C GLY A 349 -8.89 -8.98 14.99
N VAL A 350 -9.11 -7.90 15.75
CA VAL A 350 -9.97 -6.79 15.34
C VAL A 350 -9.42 -6.16 14.06
N MET A 351 -10.30 -5.97 13.08
CA MET A 351 -9.96 -5.38 11.78
C MET A 351 -10.40 -3.91 11.71
N VAL A 352 -9.44 -3.00 11.60
CA VAL A 352 -9.68 -1.57 11.42
C VAL A 352 -9.45 -1.20 9.96
N THR A 353 -10.50 -0.77 9.25
CA THR A 353 -10.38 -0.31 7.86
C THR A 353 -10.63 1.19 7.74
N THR A 354 -9.72 1.90 7.05
CA THR A 354 -9.85 3.35 6.85
C THR A 354 -9.19 3.80 5.55
N SER A 355 -9.84 4.72 4.85
CA SER A 355 -9.31 5.43 3.69
C SER A 355 -8.71 6.79 4.04
N HIS A 356 -8.72 7.20 5.32
CA HIS A 356 -8.21 8.51 5.75
C HIS A 356 -6.69 8.45 5.95
N PRO A 357 -5.87 9.12 5.10
CA PRO A 357 -4.43 8.85 5.05
C PRO A 357 -3.67 9.10 6.35
N LEU A 358 -4.06 10.13 7.12
CA LEU A 358 -3.43 10.40 8.42
C LEU A 358 -3.75 9.31 9.44
N THR A 359 -4.97 8.77 9.45
CA THR A 359 -5.34 7.66 10.36
C THR A 359 -4.57 6.38 10.02
N GLN A 360 -4.34 6.11 8.72
CA GLN A 360 -3.48 5.01 8.28
C GLN A 360 -2.05 5.14 8.83
N ARG A 361 -1.50 6.36 8.83
CA ARG A 361 -0.18 6.66 9.40
C ARG A 361 -0.17 6.47 10.92
N VAL A 362 -1.16 7.01 11.64
CA VAL A 362 -1.31 6.82 13.11
C VAL A 362 -1.31 5.33 13.47
N LEU A 363 -2.19 4.52 12.86
CA LEU A 363 -2.27 3.08 13.14
C LEU A 363 -0.94 2.37 12.88
N THR A 364 -0.28 2.69 11.76
CA THR A 364 1.02 2.11 11.41
C THR A 364 2.09 2.47 12.45
N THR A 365 2.19 3.74 12.87
CA THR A 365 3.20 4.14 13.84
C THR A 365 2.94 3.57 15.24
N LEU A 366 1.68 3.43 15.67
CA LEU A 366 1.35 2.76 16.93
C LEU A 366 1.79 1.29 16.92
N GLY A 367 1.59 0.58 15.80
CA GLY A 367 2.10 -0.78 15.62
C GLY A 367 3.63 -0.87 15.61
N GLU A 368 4.33 0.13 15.05
CA GLU A 368 5.80 0.21 15.09
C GLU A 368 6.35 0.45 16.51
N SER A 369 5.62 1.16 17.38
CA SER A 369 6.06 1.43 18.76
C SER A 369 5.63 0.39 19.78
N TRP A 370 4.64 -0.45 19.49
CA TRP A 370 4.11 -1.45 20.42
C TRP A 370 5.23 -2.29 21.10
N PRO A 371 5.15 -2.59 22.42
CA PRO A 371 4.10 -2.20 23.38
C PRO A 371 4.30 -0.81 24.02
N LEU A 372 5.30 -0.04 23.58
CA LEU A 372 5.53 1.32 24.07
C LEU A 372 4.50 2.31 23.49
N ALA A 373 4.18 3.33 24.29
CA ALA A 373 3.32 4.42 23.89
C ALA A 373 4.08 5.60 23.29
N GLN A 374 3.41 6.35 22.42
CA GLN A 374 3.90 7.59 21.85
C GLN A 374 3.10 8.79 22.36
N SER A 375 3.82 9.82 22.81
CA SER A 375 3.23 11.14 23.05
C SER A 375 2.64 11.73 21.77
N PHE A 376 1.71 12.67 21.92
CA PHE A 376 1.18 13.44 20.80
C PHE A 376 2.27 14.10 19.93
N GLN A 377 3.39 14.54 20.52
CA GLN A 377 4.51 15.14 19.76
C GLN A 377 5.28 14.11 18.93
N GLN A 378 5.49 12.90 19.45
CA GLN A 378 6.08 11.80 18.68
C GLN A 378 5.16 11.37 17.54
N LEU A 379 3.85 11.28 17.79
CA LEU A 379 2.87 11.01 16.73
C LEU A 379 2.89 12.12 15.67
N LEU A 380 2.83 13.40 16.04
CA LEU A 380 2.88 14.52 15.11
C LEU A 380 4.13 14.50 14.21
N PHE A 381 5.30 14.19 14.79
CA PHE A 381 6.52 13.96 14.01
C PHE A 381 6.37 12.73 13.09
N ASN A 382 5.98 11.58 13.64
CA ASN A 382 5.96 10.31 12.93
C ASN A 382 4.82 10.18 11.90
N THR A 383 3.80 11.03 11.93
CA THR A 383 2.75 11.08 10.92
C THR A 383 2.91 12.21 9.90
N ARG A 384 3.83 13.16 10.10
CA ARG A 384 4.02 14.28 9.16
C ARG A 384 4.40 13.82 7.75
N GLU A 385 3.82 14.43 6.73
CA GLU A 385 4.23 14.35 5.32
C GLU A 385 5.24 15.48 5.00
N PRO A 386 6.55 15.21 4.83
CA PRO A 386 7.54 16.26 4.52
C PRO A 386 7.23 17.06 3.25
N GLU A 387 6.58 16.42 2.28
CA GLU A 387 6.17 17.01 1.01
C GLU A 387 4.94 17.92 1.09
N LYS A 388 4.35 18.11 2.28
CA LYS A 388 3.22 19.03 2.54
C LYS A 388 3.55 20.01 3.67
N PRO A 389 4.58 20.86 3.51
CA PRO A 389 5.13 21.65 4.63
C PRO A 389 4.15 22.67 5.23
N GLU A 390 3.15 23.13 4.46
CA GLU A 390 2.18 24.17 4.86
C GLU A 390 0.97 23.64 5.66
N THR A 391 0.82 22.32 5.81
CA THR A 391 -0.32 21.75 6.54
C THR A 391 -0.03 21.73 8.05
N ASP A 392 -0.81 22.48 8.84
CA ASP A 392 -0.85 22.27 10.29
C ASP A 392 -1.54 20.93 10.60
N GLU A 393 -0.73 19.87 10.68
CA GLU A 393 -1.20 18.53 11.03
C GLU A 393 -1.68 18.42 12.49
N ARG A 394 -1.50 19.42 13.37
CA ARG A 394 -1.90 19.31 14.79
C ARG A 394 -3.41 19.10 14.94
N VAL A 395 -4.23 19.95 14.31
CA VAL A 395 -5.69 19.83 14.35
C VAL A 395 -6.15 18.56 13.64
N SER A 396 -5.52 18.21 12.52
CA SER A 396 -5.80 16.98 11.77
C SER A 396 -5.50 15.71 12.57
N LEU A 397 -4.39 15.68 13.31
CA LEU A 397 -4.00 14.58 14.18
C LEU A 397 -4.94 14.46 15.38
N GLN A 398 -5.28 15.58 16.02
CA GLN A 398 -6.26 15.60 17.10
C GLN A 398 -7.63 15.08 16.65
N ASN A 399 -8.09 15.46 15.45
CA ASN A 399 -9.31 14.93 14.84
C ASN A 399 -9.20 13.44 14.49
N ALA A 400 -8.05 12.97 13.99
CA ALA A 400 -7.82 11.55 13.71
C ALA A 400 -7.81 10.70 14.99
N LEU A 401 -7.21 11.19 16.07
CA LEU A 401 -7.20 10.56 17.40
C LEU A 401 -8.60 10.57 18.02
N LYS A 402 -9.34 11.69 17.96
CA LYS A 402 -10.75 11.76 18.38
C LYS A 402 -11.61 10.75 17.60
N ALA A 403 -11.43 10.64 16.29
CA ALA A 403 -12.17 9.68 15.46
C ALA A 403 -11.86 8.22 15.82
N LEU A 404 -10.61 7.89 16.14
CA LEU A 404 -10.22 6.56 16.63
C LEU A 404 -10.79 6.28 18.04
N PHE A 405 -10.71 7.26 18.95
CA PHE A 405 -11.25 7.20 20.31
C PHE A 405 -12.77 6.95 20.31
N ILE A 406 -13.52 7.70 19.49
CA ILE A 406 -14.97 7.52 19.30
C ILE A 406 -15.33 6.08 18.90
N LYS A 407 -14.45 5.35 18.20
CA LYS A 407 -14.74 3.96 17.79
C LYS A 407 -14.59 2.92 18.90
N GLY A 408 -14.05 3.26 20.07
CA GLY A 408 -13.97 2.33 21.20
C GLY A 408 -13.16 1.06 20.88
N LEU A 409 -12.06 1.21 20.13
CA LEU A 409 -11.20 0.10 19.75
C LEU A 409 -10.49 -0.45 20.99
N GLY A 410 -10.78 -1.69 21.40
CA GLY A 410 -10.28 -2.27 22.65
C GLY A 410 -8.75 -2.41 22.76
N GLU A 411 -8.03 -2.43 21.64
CA GLU A 411 -6.56 -2.43 21.58
C GLU A 411 -5.95 -1.04 21.32
N LEU A 412 -6.75 0.04 21.40
CA LEU A 412 -6.25 1.42 21.36
C LEU A 412 -6.14 1.97 22.78
N HIS A 413 -4.92 1.91 23.31
CA HIS A 413 -4.60 2.26 24.68
C HIS A 413 -4.14 3.72 24.79
N PHE A 414 -4.53 4.41 25.86
CA PHE A 414 -4.12 5.78 26.15
C PHE A 414 -3.90 6.01 27.65
N ARG A 415 -2.91 6.82 28.02
CA ARG A 415 -2.63 7.21 29.41
C ARG A 415 -1.96 8.57 29.52
N LEU A 416 -1.85 9.10 30.73
CA LEU A 416 -0.94 10.21 31.04
C LEU A 416 0.48 9.68 31.32
N GLY A 417 1.49 10.37 30.79
CA GLY A 417 2.90 10.07 30.98
C GLY A 417 3.41 8.76 30.36
N GLU A 418 4.67 8.43 30.64
CA GLU A 418 5.35 7.24 30.09
C GLU A 418 4.75 5.92 30.62
N CYS A 419 4.50 4.98 29.72
CA CYS A 419 4.02 3.63 30.06
C CYS A 419 5.07 2.79 30.81
N VAL A 420 4.63 1.77 31.55
CA VAL A 420 5.51 0.90 32.35
C VAL A 420 6.55 0.15 31.50
N TYR A 421 6.23 -0.25 30.26
CA TYR A 421 7.21 -0.88 29.35
C TYR A 421 8.42 0.03 29.07
N GLN A 422 8.21 1.35 29.02
CA GLN A 422 9.28 2.35 28.85
C GLN A 422 10.22 2.39 30.07
N LYS A 423 9.68 2.12 31.27
CA LYS A 423 10.36 2.19 32.56
C LYS A 423 11.07 0.88 32.95
N SER A 424 10.85 -0.22 32.22
CA SER A 424 11.45 -1.52 32.51
C SER A 424 12.99 -1.45 32.53
N SER A 425 13.58 -1.93 33.61
CA SER A 425 15.04 -1.98 33.82
C SER A 425 15.69 -3.25 33.26
N SER A 426 14.89 -4.27 32.89
CA SER A 426 15.38 -5.60 32.52
C SER A 426 16.38 -5.53 31.34
N PRO A 427 17.54 -6.19 31.44
CA PRO A 427 18.64 -6.02 30.49
C PRO A 427 18.42 -6.69 29.12
N ALA A 428 17.47 -7.63 29.05
CA ALA A 428 17.03 -8.42 27.91
C ALA A 428 15.48 -8.38 27.83
N LEU A 429 14.88 -9.00 26.80
CA LEU A 429 13.43 -9.21 26.79
C LEU A 429 13.09 -10.42 27.68
N CYS A 430 12.04 -10.29 28.48
CA CYS A 430 11.45 -11.36 29.28
C CYS A 430 9.92 -11.30 29.23
N LEU A 431 9.27 -12.41 29.55
CA LEU A 431 7.82 -12.43 29.81
C LEU A 431 7.47 -11.48 30.96
N LEU A 432 6.23 -10.98 30.95
CA LEU A 432 5.69 -10.32 32.15
C LEU A 432 5.54 -11.35 33.28
N PRO A 433 5.75 -10.98 34.55
CA PRO A 433 5.43 -11.85 35.68
C PRO A 433 3.96 -12.26 35.64
N GLY A 434 3.62 -13.46 36.11
CA GLY A 434 2.24 -13.96 36.13
C GLY A 434 1.73 -14.54 34.80
N VAL A 435 2.34 -14.23 33.65
CA VAL A 435 2.00 -14.89 32.37
C VAL A 435 2.33 -16.39 32.45
N LEU A 436 1.43 -17.23 31.93
CA LEU A 436 1.33 -18.69 32.11
C LEU A 436 0.94 -19.18 33.51
N LYS A 437 0.81 -18.31 34.52
CA LYS A 437 0.41 -18.68 35.90
C LYS A 437 -0.99 -18.18 36.26
N VAL A 438 -1.32 -16.93 35.92
CA VAL A 438 -2.69 -16.41 36.04
C VAL A 438 -3.55 -17.04 34.95
N LYS A 439 -4.74 -17.49 35.33
CA LYS A 439 -5.73 -18.19 34.49
C LYS A 439 -6.06 -17.39 33.22
N ASP A 440 -6.45 -16.14 33.40
CA ASP A 440 -6.53 -15.15 32.33
C ASP A 440 -5.15 -14.49 32.19
N ASN A 441 -4.39 -14.85 31.13
CA ASN A 441 -3.13 -14.16 30.85
C ASN A 441 -3.40 -12.68 30.55
N PHE A 442 -2.42 -11.81 30.74
CA PHE A 442 -2.61 -10.36 30.59
C PHE A 442 -1.37 -9.66 30.05
N ASN A 443 -1.55 -8.40 29.65
CA ASN A 443 -0.47 -7.46 29.41
C ASN A 443 -0.53 -6.28 30.39
N PHE A 444 0.54 -5.49 30.51
CA PHE A 444 0.56 -4.29 31.36
C PHE A 444 -0.20 -3.07 30.79
N TRP A 445 -0.99 -3.25 29.72
CA TRP A 445 -2.08 -2.35 29.36
C TRP A 445 -3.41 -2.78 29.99
N HIS A 446 -3.37 -3.70 30.96
CA HIS A 446 -4.52 -4.25 31.70
C HIS A 446 -5.47 -5.11 30.84
N GLU A 447 -5.01 -5.51 29.65
CA GLU A 447 -5.81 -6.26 28.69
C GLU A 447 -5.66 -7.79 28.92
N PRO A 448 -6.75 -8.58 28.90
CA PRO A 448 -6.66 -10.04 28.90
C PRO A 448 -6.15 -10.55 27.54
N VAL A 449 -5.31 -11.57 27.57
CA VAL A 449 -4.55 -12.06 26.43
C VAL A 449 -4.82 -13.55 26.20
N SER A 450 -5.20 -13.92 24.97
CA SER A 450 -5.34 -15.33 24.57
C SER A 450 -4.09 -15.83 23.84
N LEU A 451 -3.13 -16.39 24.59
CA LEU A 451 -1.91 -16.97 24.01
C LEU A 451 -2.17 -18.37 23.42
N LYS A 452 -2.32 -18.45 22.10
CA LYS A 452 -2.36 -19.72 21.36
C LYS A 452 -0.95 -20.35 21.31
N LEU A 453 -0.67 -21.18 22.30
CA LEU A 453 0.60 -21.89 22.49
C LEU A 453 0.37 -23.41 22.49
N SER A 454 1.24 -24.14 21.79
CA SER A 454 1.36 -25.59 21.92
C SER A 454 1.93 -25.98 23.29
N ASP A 455 1.72 -27.21 23.74
CA ASP A 455 2.22 -27.64 25.05
C ASP A 455 3.75 -27.66 25.13
N ALA A 456 4.43 -27.95 24.03
CA ALA A 456 5.89 -27.80 23.92
C ALA A 456 6.33 -26.34 24.11
N GLU A 457 5.60 -25.36 23.56
CA GLU A 457 5.87 -23.94 23.77
C GLU A 457 5.58 -23.51 25.21
N LYS A 458 4.49 -23.99 25.83
CA LYS A 458 4.18 -23.71 27.25
C LYS A 458 5.30 -24.19 28.18
N ILE A 459 5.72 -25.45 28.05
CA ILE A 459 6.81 -26.04 28.84
C ILE A 459 8.12 -25.26 28.63
N SER A 460 8.42 -24.89 27.39
CA SER A 460 9.61 -24.12 27.06
C SER A 460 9.58 -22.72 27.67
N LEU A 461 8.47 -21.99 27.53
CA LEU A 461 8.30 -20.62 28.02
C LEU A 461 8.25 -20.54 29.55
N ALA A 462 7.74 -21.58 30.22
CA ALA A 462 7.84 -21.73 31.67
C ALA A 462 9.30 -21.83 32.16
N SER A 463 10.22 -22.24 31.28
CA SER A 463 11.67 -22.27 31.51
C SER A 463 12.39 -21.20 30.68
N TRP A 464 11.93 -19.95 30.74
CA TRP A 464 12.38 -18.83 29.89
C TRP A 464 13.90 -18.73 29.72
N ASP A 465 14.66 -18.85 30.81
CA ASP A 465 16.13 -18.75 30.82
C ASP A 465 16.82 -19.89 30.05
N LEU A 466 16.18 -21.07 29.95
CA LEU A 466 16.65 -22.19 29.13
C LEU A 466 16.17 -22.09 27.67
N TRP A 467 15.00 -21.51 27.43
CA TRP A 467 14.43 -21.34 26.08
C TRP A 467 15.09 -20.20 25.27
N GLY A 468 15.65 -19.19 25.93
CA GLY A 468 16.23 -17.98 25.32
C GLY A 468 17.44 -18.19 24.38
N ASN A 469 17.83 -19.42 24.06
CA ASN A 469 18.89 -19.68 23.08
C ASN A 469 18.40 -19.43 21.65
N ARG A 470 19.00 -18.42 21.00
CA ARG A 470 18.66 -17.92 19.65
C ARG A 470 18.86 -18.94 18.52
N GLN A 471 19.37 -20.13 18.81
CA GLN A 471 19.58 -21.22 17.86
C GLN A 471 18.31 -22.06 17.60
N ASN A 472 17.21 -21.81 18.31
CA ASN A 472 15.93 -22.46 18.04
C ASN A 472 15.23 -21.82 16.82
N GLU A 473 14.95 -22.61 15.78
CA GLU A 473 14.28 -22.15 14.55
C GLU A 473 12.91 -21.48 14.83
N ASN A 474 12.21 -21.89 15.89
CA ASN A 474 10.92 -21.32 16.29
C ASN A 474 11.03 -20.04 17.14
N TYR A 475 12.24 -19.55 17.46
CA TYR A 475 12.43 -18.39 18.34
C TYR A 475 11.73 -17.12 17.84
N PHE A 476 12.01 -16.68 16.60
CA PHE A 476 11.42 -15.45 16.08
C PHE A 476 9.90 -15.53 15.84
N PRO A 477 9.32 -16.62 15.31
CA PRO A 477 7.88 -16.79 15.23
C PRO A 477 7.16 -16.70 16.59
N VAL A 478 7.71 -17.33 17.64
CA VAL A 478 7.13 -17.25 19.00
C VAL A 478 7.29 -15.84 19.58
N MET A 479 8.50 -15.27 19.51
CA MET A 479 8.75 -13.91 19.98
C MET A 479 7.87 -12.86 19.29
N ARG A 480 7.60 -13.01 17.98
CA ARG A 480 6.68 -12.14 17.23
C ARG A 480 5.25 -12.24 17.78
N ARG A 481 4.75 -13.44 18.11
CA ARG A 481 3.42 -13.62 18.73
C ARG A 481 3.35 -13.04 20.15
N LEU A 482 4.38 -13.27 20.97
CA LEU A 482 4.44 -12.72 22.33
C LEU A 482 4.54 -11.18 22.33
N HIS A 483 5.32 -10.61 21.40
CA HIS A 483 5.42 -9.17 21.16
C HIS A 483 4.08 -8.58 20.73
N GLN A 484 3.40 -9.18 19.76
CA GLN A 484 2.08 -8.74 19.28
C GLN A 484 1.05 -8.60 20.41
N HIS A 485 1.02 -9.54 21.36
CA HIS A 485 0.10 -9.49 22.51
C HIS A 485 0.57 -8.59 23.67
N GLY A 486 1.77 -8.01 23.58
CA GLY A 486 2.33 -7.14 24.63
C GLY A 486 2.85 -7.88 25.86
N VAL A 487 2.94 -9.21 25.84
CA VAL A 487 3.35 -10.02 27.02
C VAL A 487 4.87 -10.09 27.24
N LEU A 488 5.62 -9.14 26.66
CA LEU A 488 7.07 -9.01 26.81
C LEU A 488 7.44 -7.64 27.35
N GLN A 489 8.45 -7.59 28.21
CA GLN A 489 9.06 -6.36 28.70
C GLN A 489 10.58 -6.38 28.57
N GLY A 490 11.17 -5.19 28.64
CA GLY A 490 12.62 -4.98 28.72
C GLY A 490 12.96 -3.52 28.45
N ARG A 491 14.15 -3.09 28.89
CA ARG A 491 14.62 -1.72 28.61
C ARG A 491 14.69 -1.46 27.11
N VAL A 492 14.63 -0.21 26.67
CA VAL A 492 14.70 0.21 25.24
C VAL A 492 15.83 -0.50 24.46
N ARG A 493 17.02 -0.68 25.06
CA ARG A 493 18.16 -1.39 24.44
C ARG A 493 17.91 -2.89 24.18
N ALA A 494 17.01 -3.54 24.93
CA ALA A 494 16.61 -4.92 24.68
C ALA A 494 15.69 -5.02 23.46
N TRP A 495 14.72 -4.12 23.32
CA TRP A 495 13.87 -4.01 22.12
C TRP A 495 14.66 -3.72 20.86
N HIS A 496 15.56 -2.74 20.89
CA HIS A 496 16.50 -2.48 19.80
C HIS A 496 17.25 -3.78 19.40
N ARG A 497 17.86 -4.49 20.36
CA ARG A 497 18.53 -5.77 20.08
C ARG A 497 17.57 -6.79 19.46
N TYR A 498 16.33 -6.90 19.92
CA TYR A 498 15.36 -7.83 19.34
C TYR A 498 15.11 -7.52 17.86
N PHE A 499 14.73 -6.28 17.50
CA PHE A 499 14.48 -5.91 16.10
C PHE A 499 15.73 -6.01 15.22
N GLN A 500 16.91 -5.65 15.74
CA GLN A 500 18.20 -5.83 15.08
C GLN A 500 18.46 -7.31 14.72
N ASN A 501 18.18 -8.24 15.64
CA ASN A 501 18.36 -9.68 15.39
C ASN A 501 17.23 -10.28 14.53
N ALA A 502 16.00 -9.75 14.61
CA ALA A 502 14.88 -10.17 13.77
C ALA A 502 15.07 -9.75 12.31
N LEU A 503 15.68 -8.59 12.06
CA LEU A 503 16.15 -8.18 10.74
C LEU A 503 17.24 -9.13 10.23
N LEU A 504 18.27 -9.42 11.04
CA LEU A 504 19.34 -10.36 10.67
C LEU A 504 18.86 -11.79 10.35
N ALA A 505 17.71 -12.20 10.90
CA ALA A 505 17.06 -13.49 10.65
C ALA A 505 15.95 -13.43 9.59
N SER A 506 15.71 -12.28 8.96
CA SER A 506 14.69 -12.13 7.91
C SER A 506 15.12 -12.84 6.63
N SER A 507 14.17 -13.48 5.95
CA SER A 507 14.42 -14.24 4.71
C SER A 507 14.44 -13.38 3.43
N GLY A 508 13.80 -12.20 3.45
CA GLY A 508 13.71 -11.31 2.29
C GLY A 508 13.00 -9.98 2.58
N ILE A 509 12.90 -9.13 1.56
CA ILE A 509 12.50 -7.72 1.68
C ILE A 509 11.16 -7.50 2.41
N LYS A 510 10.16 -8.38 2.23
CA LYS A 510 8.86 -8.28 2.91
C LYS A 510 8.98 -8.39 4.43
N GLU A 511 9.81 -9.30 4.93
CA GLU A 511 10.05 -9.46 6.37
C GLU A 511 10.89 -8.33 6.91
N ILE A 512 11.92 -7.90 6.16
CA ILE A 512 12.77 -6.76 6.51
C ILE A 512 11.91 -5.50 6.74
N MET A 513 11.01 -5.19 5.80
CA MET A 513 10.12 -4.03 5.90
C MET A 513 9.11 -4.14 7.06
N SER A 514 8.80 -5.33 7.55
CA SER A 514 7.93 -5.52 8.73
C SER A 514 8.60 -5.13 10.06
N TYR A 515 9.94 -5.12 10.11
CA TYR A 515 10.71 -4.78 11.31
C TYR A 515 11.43 -3.43 11.24
N ILE A 516 11.70 -2.90 10.03
CA ILE A 516 12.53 -1.70 9.87
C ILE A 516 11.93 -0.46 10.54
N GLY A 517 10.61 -0.29 10.46
CA GLY A 517 9.89 0.83 11.08
C GLY A 517 10.06 0.83 12.61
N ALA A 518 9.84 -0.33 13.23
CA ALA A 518 10.07 -0.54 14.66
C ALA A 518 11.54 -0.31 15.05
N LEU A 519 12.51 -0.89 14.32
CA LEU A 519 13.94 -0.67 14.61
C LEU A 519 14.25 0.84 14.69
N VAL A 520 13.85 1.62 13.69
CA VAL A 520 14.10 3.08 13.66
C VAL A 520 13.48 3.77 14.87
N PHE A 521 12.26 3.41 15.29
CA PHE A 521 11.62 3.98 16.49
C PHE A 521 12.44 3.70 17.77
N TYR A 522 12.94 2.48 17.95
CA TYR A 522 13.69 2.07 19.14
C TYR A 522 15.16 2.53 19.17
N VAL A 523 15.71 3.07 18.08
CA VAL A 523 17.09 3.62 18.03
C VAL A 523 17.15 5.15 17.88
N SER A 524 16.10 5.80 17.38
CA SER A 524 16.03 7.26 17.28
C SER A 524 15.82 7.95 18.63
N ASP A 525 16.29 9.20 18.75
CA ASP A 525 16.06 10.07 19.90
C ASP A 525 14.60 10.59 19.93
N PRO A 526 13.99 10.83 21.10
CA PRO A 526 12.66 11.44 21.23
C PRO A 526 12.41 12.71 20.42
N LYS A 527 13.40 13.58 20.17
CA LYS A 527 13.23 14.77 19.31
C LYS A 527 12.99 14.41 17.84
N THR A 528 13.35 13.20 17.45
CA THR A 528 13.17 12.59 16.11
C THR A 528 12.13 11.48 16.13
N GLY A 529 11.15 11.56 17.04
CA GLY A 529 10.02 10.62 17.12
C GLY A 529 10.34 9.23 17.69
N GLY A 530 11.56 8.97 18.16
CA GLY A 530 11.95 7.70 18.77
C GLY A 530 11.85 7.68 20.29
N VAL A 531 12.56 6.74 20.94
CA VAL A 531 12.56 6.54 22.41
C VAL A 531 13.95 6.41 23.04
N TYR A 532 15.02 6.47 22.26
CA TYR A 532 16.38 6.20 22.73
C TYR A 532 17.06 7.45 23.33
N LYS A 533 17.11 7.56 24.67
CA LYS A 533 17.60 8.75 25.40
C LYS A 533 19.13 8.84 25.60
N SER A 534 19.93 7.91 25.06
CA SER A 534 21.39 7.84 25.33
C SER A 534 22.23 8.40 24.16
N PRO A 535 23.37 9.07 24.43
CA PRO A 535 24.18 9.73 23.39
C PRO A 535 24.96 8.73 22.54
N LEU A 536 24.28 8.07 21.60
CA LEU A 536 24.90 7.26 20.54
C LEU A 536 25.71 8.12 19.55
N LEU A 537 25.54 9.45 19.56
CA LEU A 537 26.24 10.41 18.72
C LEU A 537 27.73 10.60 19.07
N THR A 538 28.23 10.13 20.22
CA THR A 538 29.60 10.49 20.67
C THR A 538 30.48 9.37 21.23
N SER A 539 30.04 8.12 21.35
CA SER A 539 30.98 7.02 21.69
C SER A 539 30.53 5.62 21.23
N GLY A 540 31.42 4.91 20.52
CA GLY A 540 31.39 3.45 20.38
C GLY A 540 31.42 2.92 18.95
N TYR A 541 30.64 3.46 18.02
CA TYR A 541 30.59 2.99 16.63
C TYR A 541 31.58 3.74 15.73
N ALA A 542 32.88 3.51 15.96
CA ALA A 542 33.89 3.91 14.98
C ALA A 542 33.69 3.07 13.70
N VAL A 543 33.09 3.68 12.67
CA VAL A 543 32.78 2.99 11.42
C VAL A 543 34.08 2.59 10.74
N LYS A 544 34.35 1.28 10.67
CA LYS A 544 35.44 0.74 9.87
C LYS A 544 35.02 0.82 8.40
N ALA A 545 35.41 1.91 7.75
CA ALA A 545 35.27 2.13 6.31
C ALA A 545 36.66 2.08 5.65
N VAL A 546 37.21 0.87 5.54
CA VAL A 546 38.48 0.63 4.85
C VAL A 546 38.21 0.53 3.37
N LYS A 547 38.68 1.52 2.61
CA LYS A 547 38.53 1.57 1.14
C LYS A 547 39.08 0.30 0.50
N ILE A 548 38.25 -0.35 -0.32
CA ILE A 548 38.59 -1.58 -1.02
C ILE A 548 39.65 -1.28 -2.10
N ALA A 549 40.55 -2.24 -2.32
CA ALA A 549 41.58 -2.12 -3.35
C ALA A 549 40.93 -1.90 -4.73
N GLU A 550 41.34 -0.82 -5.41
CA GLU A 550 40.75 -0.40 -6.69
C GLU A 550 40.84 -1.49 -7.77
N LYS A 551 41.90 -2.32 -7.73
CA LYS A 551 42.03 -3.51 -8.59
C LYS A 551 40.84 -4.46 -8.44
N THR A 552 40.41 -4.76 -7.21
CA THR A 552 39.31 -5.69 -6.92
C THR A 552 37.96 -5.12 -7.34
N VAL A 553 37.75 -3.80 -7.16
CA VAL A 553 36.54 -3.12 -7.64
C VAL A 553 36.47 -3.16 -9.18
N LYS A 554 37.60 -2.93 -9.86
CA LYS A 554 37.71 -3.04 -11.33
C LYS A 554 37.53 -4.49 -11.82
N GLU A 555 38.04 -5.47 -11.08
CA GLU A 555 37.88 -6.90 -11.36
C GLU A 555 36.42 -7.34 -11.27
N ILE A 556 35.71 -6.98 -10.20
CA ILE A 556 34.26 -7.21 -10.07
C ILE A 556 33.50 -6.52 -11.19
N ALA A 557 33.79 -5.25 -11.48
CA ALA A 557 33.14 -4.51 -12.56
C ALA A 557 33.37 -5.16 -13.93
N TRP A 558 34.58 -5.69 -14.18
CA TRP A 558 34.94 -6.41 -15.40
C TRP A 558 34.20 -7.75 -15.52
N LEU A 559 34.12 -8.54 -14.43
CA LEU A 559 33.35 -9.78 -14.40
C LEU A 559 31.85 -9.53 -14.63
N ILE A 560 31.27 -8.49 -14.00
CA ILE A 560 29.89 -8.06 -14.27
C ILE A 560 29.73 -7.69 -15.75
N SER A 561 30.71 -7.02 -16.37
CA SER A 561 30.66 -6.67 -17.80
C SER A 561 30.89 -7.83 -18.77
N ASN A 562 31.21 -9.04 -18.29
CA ASN A 562 31.32 -10.27 -19.08
C ASN A 562 30.22 -11.30 -18.72
N GLY A 563 29.24 -10.93 -17.90
CA GLY A 563 28.21 -11.85 -17.40
C GLY A 563 28.70 -12.89 -16.39
N ASP A 564 29.94 -12.80 -15.89
CA ASP A 564 30.56 -13.69 -14.90
C ASP A 564 30.02 -13.44 -13.46
N PHE A 565 28.70 -13.36 -13.32
CA PHE A 565 28.03 -12.90 -12.10
C PHE A 565 28.33 -13.74 -10.87
N THR A 566 28.36 -15.06 -11.01
CA THR A 566 28.74 -15.97 -9.90
C THR A 566 30.15 -15.66 -9.40
N GLN A 567 31.10 -15.36 -10.29
CA GLN A 567 32.46 -15.00 -9.89
C GLN A 567 32.50 -13.62 -9.21
N ALA A 568 31.80 -12.63 -9.77
CA ALA A 568 31.69 -11.28 -9.20
C ALA A 568 31.12 -11.31 -7.77
N ARG A 569 29.99 -12.00 -7.57
CA ARG A 569 29.36 -12.22 -6.26
C ARG A 569 30.33 -12.94 -5.31
N ASN A 570 30.92 -14.05 -5.73
CA ASN A 570 31.89 -14.81 -4.93
C ASN A 570 33.10 -13.99 -4.48
N ILE A 571 33.57 -12.99 -5.26
CA ILE A 571 34.65 -12.09 -4.81
C ILE A 571 34.12 -11.12 -3.74
N ALA A 572 32.96 -10.49 -3.96
CA ALA A 572 32.38 -9.56 -3.00
C ALA A 572 32.02 -10.25 -1.66
N GLU A 573 31.46 -11.45 -1.69
CA GLU A 573 31.18 -12.28 -0.50
C GLU A 573 32.45 -12.67 0.26
N ARG A 574 33.54 -13.01 -0.44
CA ARG A 574 34.83 -13.30 0.22
C ARG A 574 35.41 -12.08 0.92
N LEU A 575 35.09 -10.85 0.49
CA LEU A 575 35.48 -9.65 1.21
C LEU A 575 34.70 -9.51 2.53
N THR A 576 33.38 -9.72 2.51
CA THR A 576 32.56 -9.65 3.73
C THR A 576 32.88 -10.79 4.70
N GLN A 577 33.22 -11.98 4.22
CA GLN A 577 33.70 -13.09 5.06
C GLN A 577 35.08 -12.79 5.70
N LYS A 578 36.00 -12.17 4.95
CA LYS A 578 37.35 -11.85 5.42
C LYS A 578 37.37 -10.71 6.44
N ASP A 579 36.48 -9.73 6.29
CA ASP A 579 36.39 -8.59 7.19
C ASP A 579 34.91 -8.15 7.34
N PRO A 580 34.13 -8.84 8.20
CA PRO A 580 32.69 -8.61 8.36
C PRO A 580 32.32 -7.25 8.95
N GLU A 581 33.28 -6.55 9.55
CA GLU A 581 33.08 -5.25 10.19
C GLU A 581 33.40 -4.08 9.26
N ASN A 582 33.91 -4.33 8.05
CA ASN A 582 34.14 -3.27 7.07
C ASN A 582 32.86 -2.96 6.27
N ILE A 583 32.26 -1.79 6.48
CA ILE A 583 31.01 -1.38 5.82
C ILE A 583 31.14 -1.37 4.29
N GLU A 584 32.32 -0.99 3.77
CA GLU A 584 32.59 -0.91 2.34
C GLU A 584 32.47 -2.28 1.65
N ASN A 585 32.82 -3.37 2.34
CA ASN A 585 32.70 -4.72 1.80
C ASN A 585 31.23 -5.09 1.57
N TRP A 586 30.36 -4.73 2.53
CA TRP A 586 28.92 -4.96 2.42
C TRP A 586 28.25 -4.03 1.40
N ASN A 587 28.68 -2.76 1.31
CA ASN A 587 28.23 -1.84 0.27
C ASN A 587 28.53 -2.41 -1.12
N LEU A 588 29.77 -2.88 -1.35
CA LEU A 588 30.18 -3.50 -2.60
C LEU A 588 29.41 -4.81 -2.88
N LEU A 589 29.13 -5.62 -1.85
CA LEU A 589 28.32 -6.83 -2.01
C LEU A 589 26.87 -6.50 -2.39
N ALA A 590 26.21 -5.56 -1.69
CA ALA A 590 24.85 -5.14 -2.00
C ALA A 590 24.72 -4.58 -3.42
N ASP A 591 25.65 -3.70 -3.84
CA ASP A 591 25.68 -3.17 -5.20
C ASP A 591 26.00 -4.24 -6.26
N THR A 592 26.89 -5.19 -5.95
CA THR A 592 27.20 -6.33 -6.84
C THR A 592 25.97 -7.24 -7.01
N LEU A 593 25.31 -7.62 -5.92
CA LEU A 593 24.11 -8.47 -5.97
C LEU A 593 23.00 -7.78 -6.76
N ARG A 594 22.72 -6.50 -6.48
CA ARG A 594 21.76 -5.67 -7.22
C ARG A 594 22.09 -5.57 -8.71
N LYS A 595 23.34 -5.26 -9.08
CA LYS A 595 23.81 -5.16 -10.48
C LYS A 595 23.75 -6.50 -11.23
N THR A 596 23.87 -7.60 -10.51
CA THR A 596 23.79 -8.96 -11.07
C THR A 596 22.40 -9.60 -10.94
N GLY A 597 21.37 -8.85 -10.53
CA GLY A 597 19.97 -9.28 -10.50
C GLY A 597 19.50 -10.03 -9.25
N ASP A 598 20.31 -10.09 -8.19
CA ASP A 598 19.94 -10.70 -6.90
C ASP A 598 19.46 -9.62 -5.90
N ALA A 599 18.19 -9.25 -6.01
CA ALA A 599 17.59 -8.21 -5.18
C ALA A 599 17.34 -8.66 -3.72
N GLU A 600 17.09 -9.95 -3.48
CA GLU A 600 16.92 -10.49 -2.13
C GLU A 600 18.25 -10.54 -1.39
N GLY A 601 19.30 -11.08 -2.02
CA GLY A 601 20.66 -11.03 -1.49
C GLY A 601 21.15 -9.60 -1.25
N ALA A 602 20.86 -8.66 -2.16
CA ALA A 602 21.19 -7.24 -1.97
C ALA A 602 20.50 -6.67 -0.71
N SER A 603 19.21 -6.97 -0.53
CA SER A 603 18.43 -6.53 0.65
C SER A 603 19.00 -7.11 1.96
N LEU A 604 19.44 -8.37 1.95
CA LEU A 604 20.08 -9.03 3.09
C LEU A 604 21.47 -8.42 3.39
N ALA A 605 22.25 -8.07 2.38
CA ALA A 605 23.53 -7.36 2.55
C ALA A 605 23.33 -5.95 3.16
N LEU A 606 22.28 -5.21 2.76
CA LEU A 606 21.92 -3.93 3.37
C LEU A 606 21.52 -4.09 4.86
N VAL A 607 20.85 -5.19 5.23
CA VAL A 607 20.55 -5.51 6.64
C VAL A 607 21.81 -5.78 7.47
N GLN A 608 22.84 -6.42 6.89
CA GLN A 608 24.13 -6.60 7.57
C GLN A 608 24.81 -5.25 7.86
N ILE A 609 24.60 -4.24 7.02
CA ILE A 609 25.04 -2.87 7.29
C ILE A 609 24.18 -2.21 8.36
N ILE A 610 22.84 -2.17 8.20
CA ILE A 610 21.93 -1.50 9.14
C ILE A 610 22.09 -2.04 10.56
N SER A 611 22.21 -3.36 10.72
CA SER A 611 22.41 -4.01 12.01
C SER A 611 23.72 -3.61 12.71
N ARG A 612 24.75 -3.16 11.98
CA ARG A 612 26.02 -2.64 12.53
C ARG A 612 26.06 -1.10 12.60
N HIS A 613 25.31 -0.42 11.72
CA HIS A 613 25.39 1.01 11.45
C HIS A 613 23.99 1.64 11.36
N LEU A 614 23.31 1.64 12.51
CA LEU A 614 21.87 1.94 12.68
C LEU A 614 21.42 3.34 12.20
N PHE A 615 22.34 4.28 11.97
CA PHE A 615 22.05 5.67 11.60
C PHE A 615 22.52 6.06 10.18
N SER A 616 22.89 5.07 9.36
CA SER A 616 23.32 5.33 7.98
C SER A 616 22.12 5.49 7.04
N TRP A 617 21.54 6.70 6.98
CA TRP A 617 20.32 6.98 6.21
C TRP A 617 20.41 6.67 4.70
N SER A 618 21.62 6.71 4.12
CA SER A 618 21.87 6.24 2.74
C SER A 618 21.51 4.76 2.55
N VAL A 619 21.80 3.91 3.54
CA VAL A 619 21.53 2.46 3.48
C VAL A 619 20.04 2.17 3.65
N TYR A 620 19.34 2.97 4.45
CA TYR A 620 17.87 2.92 4.49
C TYR A 620 17.24 3.42 3.18
N TYR A 621 17.87 4.37 2.48
CA TYR A 621 17.46 4.79 1.13
C TYR A 621 17.65 3.68 0.10
N ASP A 622 18.78 2.97 0.13
CA ASP A 622 19.02 1.82 -0.76
C ASP A 622 17.98 0.72 -0.51
N LEU A 623 17.66 0.46 0.77
CA LEU A 623 16.61 -0.48 1.17
C LEU A 623 15.21 -0.02 0.71
N ALA A 624 14.90 1.28 0.82
CA ALA A 624 13.66 1.85 0.31
C ALA A 624 13.56 1.74 -1.23
N THR A 625 14.69 1.85 -1.93
CA THR A 625 14.76 1.61 -3.38
C THR A 625 14.50 0.14 -3.71
N GLN A 626 15.10 -0.82 -2.99
CA GLN A 626 14.78 -2.25 -3.17
C GLN A 626 13.31 -2.57 -2.83
N SER A 627 12.74 -1.94 -1.81
CA SER A 627 11.31 -2.01 -1.47
C SER A 627 10.42 -1.48 -2.61
N GLN A 628 10.83 -0.40 -3.28
CA GLN A 628 10.14 0.16 -4.44
C GLN A 628 10.21 -0.78 -5.65
N ASP A 629 11.39 -1.32 -5.97
CA ASP A 629 11.60 -2.28 -7.05
C ASP A 629 10.79 -3.57 -6.82
N ALA A 630 10.64 -4.00 -5.56
CA ALA A 630 9.79 -5.11 -5.13
C ALA A 630 8.27 -4.78 -5.11
N GLY A 631 7.87 -3.55 -5.43
CA GLY A 631 6.47 -3.13 -5.48
C GLY A 631 5.80 -2.88 -4.13
N LEU A 632 6.56 -2.83 -3.03
CA LEU A 632 6.07 -2.61 -1.65
C LEU A 632 5.81 -1.11 -1.39
N LYS A 633 4.91 -0.52 -2.18
CA LYS A 633 4.78 0.94 -2.31
C LYS A 633 4.44 1.67 -1.00
N ARG A 634 3.61 1.08 -0.13
CA ARG A 634 3.20 1.70 1.15
C ARG A 634 4.38 1.71 2.12
N GLU A 635 5.13 0.61 2.15
CA GLU A 635 6.27 0.38 3.01
C GLU A 635 7.43 1.29 2.58
N THR A 636 7.67 1.44 1.26
CA THR A 636 8.57 2.45 0.68
C THR A 636 8.17 3.86 1.08
N LEU A 637 6.90 4.24 0.92
CA LEU A 637 6.42 5.61 1.22
C LEU A 637 6.59 5.95 2.71
N ASN A 638 6.33 5.00 3.60
CA ASN A 638 6.54 5.17 5.04
C ASN A 638 8.03 5.31 5.37
N LEU A 639 8.89 4.46 4.82
CA LEU A 639 10.33 4.50 5.09
C LEU A 639 10.98 5.76 4.53
N VAL A 640 10.71 6.15 3.27
CA VAL A 640 11.34 7.33 2.65
C VAL A 640 10.94 8.63 3.35
N ARG A 641 9.68 8.76 3.79
CA ARG A 641 9.26 9.89 4.63
C ARG A 641 9.94 9.87 6.00
N LYS A 642 10.14 8.69 6.61
CA LYS A 642 10.87 8.54 7.88
C LYS A 642 12.33 9.00 7.73
N ILE A 643 13.00 8.63 6.63
CA ILE A 643 14.34 9.12 6.27
C ILE A 643 14.35 10.64 6.17
N ILE A 644 13.49 11.24 5.34
CA ILE A 644 13.47 12.70 5.12
C ILE A 644 13.18 13.49 6.41
N ARG A 645 12.37 12.96 7.34
CA ARG A 645 12.13 13.61 8.64
C ARG A 645 13.35 13.59 9.57
N CYS A 646 14.21 12.58 9.45
CA CYS A 646 15.43 12.45 10.25
C CYS A 646 16.65 13.10 9.57
N ASP A 647 16.68 13.15 8.24
CA ASP A 647 17.71 13.77 7.40
C ASP A 647 17.04 14.55 6.25
N PRO A 648 16.58 15.80 6.49
CA PRO A 648 15.92 16.60 5.47
C PRO A 648 16.82 17.02 4.29
N ALA A 649 18.14 16.89 4.45
CA ALA A 649 19.13 17.23 3.42
C ALA A 649 19.39 16.07 2.43
N ASN A 650 18.71 14.92 2.60
CA ASN A 650 18.90 13.74 1.79
C ASN A 650 18.28 13.88 0.38
N ALA A 651 19.05 14.41 -0.57
CA ALA A 651 18.60 14.62 -1.96
C ALA A 651 18.06 13.35 -2.63
N HIS A 652 18.66 12.19 -2.35
CA HIS A 652 18.24 10.91 -2.93
C HIS A 652 16.90 10.41 -2.34
N ALA A 653 16.66 10.59 -1.05
CA ALA A 653 15.36 10.28 -0.45
C ALA A 653 14.23 11.17 -1.01
N TRP A 654 14.48 12.48 -1.21
CA TRP A 654 13.55 13.37 -1.90
C TRP A 654 13.29 12.93 -3.35
N ASN A 655 14.33 12.49 -4.07
CA ASN A 655 14.19 11.95 -5.43
C ASN A 655 13.35 10.65 -5.46
N LEU A 656 13.59 9.72 -4.53
CA LEU A 656 12.80 8.50 -4.43
C LEU A 656 11.32 8.80 -4.10
N LEU A 657 11.06 9.76 -3.20
CA LEU A 657 9.70 10.22 -2.92
C LEU A 657 9.02 10.84 -4.16
N ALA A 658 9.76 11.61 -4.96
CA ALA A 658 9.30 12.12 -6.26
C ALA A 658 8.95 10.98 -7.24
N VAL A 659 9.81 9.97 -7.38
CA VAL A 659 9.58 8.79 -8.24
C VAL A 659 8.36 7.99 -7.76
N VAL A 660 8.18 7.83 -6.45
CA VAL A 660 6.99 7.18 -5.87
C VAL A 660 5.73 7.97 -6.23
N HIS A 661 5.69 9.29 -6.01
CA HIS A 661 4.55 10.15 -6.38
C HIS A 661 4.26 10.13 -7.89
N LEU A 662 5.30 10.14 -8.72
CA LEU A 662 5.17 10.00 -10.18
C LEU A 662 4.53 8.65 -10.57
N SER A 663 4.88 7.56 -9.88
CA SER A 663 4.26 6.23 -10.09
C SER A 663 2.79 6.15 -9.67
N TYR A 664 2.30 7.15 -8.93
CA TYR A 664 0.89 7.35 -8.55
C TYR A 664 0.20 8.45 -9.38
N TYR A 665 0.89 9.09 -10.32
CA TYR A 665 0.42 10.28 -11.05
C TYR A 665 0.05 11.48 -10.15
N ASN A 666 0.62 11.55 -8.93
CA ASN A 666 0.52 12.71 -8.04
C ASN A 666 1.53 13.78 -8.49
N LEU A 667 1.28 14.39 -9.66
CA LEU A 667 2.30 15.13 -10.40
C LEU A 667 2.83 16.36 -9.64
N GLU A 668 1.96 17.10 -8.97
CA GLU A 668 2.35 18.26 -8.14
C GLU A 668 3.30 17.87 -6.99
N GLN A 669 3.01 16.77 -6.29
CA GLN A 669 3.87 16.28 -5.20
C GLN A 669 5.18 15.69 -5.76
N ALA A 670 5.14 15.07 -6.94
CA ALA A 670 6.35 14.63 -7.64
C ALA A 670 7.24 15.82 -8.02
N GLU A 671 6.69 16.87 -8.62
CA GLU A 671 7.43 18.10 -8.97
C GLU A 671 7.97 18.81 -7.73
N PHE A 672 7.21 18.90 -6.63
CA PHE A 672 7.68 19.45 -5.36
C PHE A 672 8.90 18.68 -4.81
N CYS A 673 8.78 17.35 -4.72
CA CYS A 673 9.86 16.51 -4.19
C CYS A 673 11.10 16.53 -5.10
N GLY A 674 10.90 16.54 -6.42
CA GLY A 674 11.98 16.59 -7.41
C GLY A 674 12.70 17.95 -7.41
N LYS A 675 11.98 19.06 -7.22
CA LYS A 675 12.58 20.37 -6.98
C LYS A 675 13.41 20.39 -5.69
N LYS A 676 12.90 19.84 -4.59
CA LYS A 676 13.67 19.71 -3.34
C LYS A 676 14.93 18.85 -3.52
N ALA A 677 14.85 17.77 -4.29
CA ALA A 677 16.01 16.96 -4.63
C ALA A 677 17.06 17.74 -5.45
N ILE A 678 16.64 18.53 -6.44
CA ILE A 678 17.53 19.41 -7.23
C ILE A 678 18.14 20.54 -6.39
N GLU A 679 17.37 21.19 -5.53
CA GLU A 679 17.87 22.24 -4.62
C GLU A 679 19.02 21.73 -3.73
N LEU A 680 18.99 20.45 -3.36
CA LEU A 680 19.99 19.80 -2.53
C LEU A 680 21.17 19.23 -3.35
N ASN A 681 20.95 18.78 -4.58
CA ASN A 681 21.99 18.29 -5.48
C ASN A 681 21.62 18.46 -6.97
N GLU A 682 21.95 19.61 -7.54
CA GLU A 682 21.52 20.02 -8.89
C GLU A 682 22.21 19.29 -10.06
N ASN A 683 23.31 18.58 -9.81
CA ASN A 683 24.11 17.91 -10.84
C ASN A 683 24.03 16.38 -10.76
N ASP A 684 23.12 15.83 -9.96
CA ASP A 684 22.90 14.39 -9.90
C ASP A 684 22.09 13.89 -11.11
N VAL A 685 22.69 13.00 -11.89
CA VAL A 685 22.08 12.44 -13.12
C VAL A 685 20.80 11.66 -12.84
N SER A 686 20.66 11.01 -11.68
CA SER A 686 19.43 10.29 -11.32
C SER A 686 18.30 11.26 -10.99
N ILE A 687 18.59 12.38 -10.34
CA ILE A 687 17.62 13.43 -10.00
C ILE A 687 17.17 14.17 -11.27
N LEU A 688 18.12 14.55 -12.14
CA LEU A 688 17.82 15.17 -13.43
C LEU A 688 16.94 14.26 -14.31
N ASN A 689 17.19 12.95 -14.34
CA ASN A 689 16.38 12.00 -15.09
C ASN A 689 14.95 11.85 -14.53
N SER A 690 14.79 11.80 -13.20
CA SER A 690 13.47 11.84 -12.57
C SER A 690 12.70 13.10 -12.94
N MET A 691 13.36 14.26 -12.93
CA MET A 691 12.74 15.54 -13.27
C MET A 691 12.35 15.63 -14.74
N ALA A 692 13.16 15.09 -15.66
CA ALA A 692 12.75 14.92 -17.05
C ALA A 692 11.46 14.08 -17.16
N ALA A 693 11.39 12.94 -16.48
CA ALA A 693 10.20 12.07 -16.49
C ALA A 693 8.95 12.70 -15.85
N ILE A 694 9.13 13.59 -14.86
CA ILE A 694 8.05 14.40 -14.27
C ILE A 694 7.50 15.39 -15.31
N TYR A 695 8.37 16.16 -15.98
CA TYR A 695 7.93 17.13 -16.99
C TYR A 695 7.33 16.47 -18.24
N GLU A 696 7.85 15.33 -18.70
CA GLU A 696 7.17 14.52 -19.74
C GLU A 696 5.75 14.14 -19.33
N SER A 697 5.52 13.83 -18.05
CA SER A 697 4.21 13.42 -17.53
C SER A 697 3.25 14.60 -17.33
N HIS A 698 3.77 15.83 -17.30
CA HIS A 698 2.99 17.08 -17.43
C HIS A 698 2.71 17.50 -18.88
N SER A 699 3.11 16.71 -19.89
CA SER A 699 3.16 17.10 -21.31
C SER A 699 4.03 18.34 -21.59
N LYS A 700 5.03 18.59 -20.73
CA LYS A 700 6.00 19.70 -20.80
C LYS A 700 7.32 19.21 -21.41
N GLN A 701 7.26 18.86 -22.70
CA GLN A 701 8.36 18.15 -23.36
C GLN A 701 9.63 18.99 -23.46
N ASP A 702 9.52 20.30 -23.69
CA ASP A 702 10.70 21.16 -23.87
C ASP A 702 11.42 21.45 -22.54
N GLU A 703 10.69 21.54 -21.42
CA GLU A 703 11.31 21.52 -20.08
C GLU A 703 12.01 20.19 -19.81
N ALA A 704 11.40 19.05 -20.13
CA ALA A 704 12.04 17.73 -19.99
C ALA A 704 13.32 17.62 -20.84
N ASN A 705 13.29 18.12 -22.07
CA ASN A 705 14.42 18.16 -23.00
C ASN A 705 15.61 18.96 -22.42
N ASN A 706 15.37 20.01 -21.64
CA ASN A 706 16.44 20.77 -20.99
C ASN A 706 17.17 19.96 -19.90
N TYR A 707 16.45 19.15 -19.11
CA TYR A 707 17.06 18.21 -18.17
C TYR A 707 17.89 17.15 -18.90
N TYR A 708 17.36 16.59 -20.00
CA TYR A 708 18.10 15.63 -20.81
C TYR A 708 19.39 16.20 -21.41
N ARG A 709 19.39 17.44 -21.91
CA ARG A 709 20.61 18.11 -22.39
C ARG A 709 21.68 18.22 -21.28
N ARG A 710 21.28 18.64 -20.06
CA ARG A 710 22.19 18.70 -18.89
C ARG A 710 22.73 17.32 -18.50
N ILE A 711 21.93 16.26 -18.62
CA ILE A 711 22.40 14.87 -18.44
C ILE A 711 23.44 14.49 -19.50
N MET A 712 23.26 14.89 -20.76
CA MET A 712 24.21 14.62 -21.85
C MET A 712 25.53 15.39 -21.71
N GLU A 713 25.52 16.55 -21.05
CA GLU A 713 26.73 17.31 -20.66
C GLU A 713 27.48 16.62 -19.51
N LEU A 714 26.76 16.23 -18.46
CA LEU A 714 27.33 15.61 -17.25
C LEU A 714 27.73 14.13 -17.43
N SER A 715 27.09 13.43 -18.37
CA SER A 715 27.28 11.98 -18.57
C SER A 715 27.13 11.60 -20.06
N PRO A 716 28.06 12.03 -20.93
CA PRO A 716 27.99 11.80 -22.38
C PRO A 716 28.01 10.31 -22.79
N ASN A 717 28.40 9.41 -21.87
CA ASN A 717 28.47 7.96 -22.09
C ASN A 717 27.17 7.20 -21.74
N ALA A 718 26.14 7.88 -21.23
CA ALA A 718 24.87 7.30 -20.78
C ALA A 718 23.90 7.04 -21.95
N SER A 719 24.26 6.07 -22.82
CA SER A 719 23.51 5.73 -24.04
C SER A 719 22.01 5.50 -23.81
N ASN A 720 21.61 4.87 -22.69
CA ASN A 720 20.21 4.65 -22.34
C ASN A 720 19.44 5.96 -22.06
N LEU A 721 20.08 6.92 -21.37
CA LEU A 721 19.47 8.23 -21.10
C LEU A 721 19.43 9.09 -22.37
N HIS A 722 20.39 8.91 -23.28
CA HIS A 722 20.37 9.51 -24.60
C HIS A 722 19.22 8.95 -25.46
N SER A 723 18.95 7.63 -25.42
CA SER A 723 17.76 7.06 -26.08
C SER A 723 16.45 7.62 -25.50
N ASN A 724 16.34 7.78 -24.18
CA ASN A 724 15.18 8.44 -23.56
C ASN A 724 15.01 9.89 -24.07
N PHE A 725 16.09 10.65 -24.17
CA PHE A 725 16.08 12.01 -24.74
C PHE A 725 15.54 12.02 -26.18
N LEU A 726 16.06 11.16 -27.05
CA LEU A 726 15.63 11.05 -28.45
C LEU A 726 14.15 10.66 -28.56
N PHE A 727 13.70 9.70 -27.74
CA PHE A 727 12.29 9.34 -27.65
C PHE A 727 11.42 10.52 -27.20
N GLY A 728 11.86 11.31 -26.22
CA GLY A 728 11.22 12.57 -25.82
C GLY A 728 11.15 13.59 -26.96
N LEU A 729 12.24 13.77 -27.72
CA LEU A 729 12.27 14.69 -28.87
C LEU A 729 11.23 14.34 -29.94
N THR A 730 10.93 13.05 -30.20
CA THR A 730 9.87 12.66 -31.16
C THR A 730 8.45 13.09 -30.76
N HIS A 731 8.25 13.53 -29.51
CA HIS A 731 6.98 14.07 -29.01
C HIS A 731 6.94 15.61 -29.03
N SER A 732 8.06 16.31 -29.25
CA SER A 732 8.12 17.77 -29.27
C SER A 732 7.59 18.35 -30.58
N SER A 733 6.64 19.28 -30.49
CA SER A 733 6.10 20.03 -31.64
C SER A 733 6.98 21.19 -32.10
N THR A 734 8.09 21.48 -31.40
CA THR A 734 8.96 22.63 -31.66
C THR A 734 10.28 22.27 -32.35
N ILE A 735 10.63 20.98 -32.45
CA ILE A 735 11.86 20.51 -33.10
C ILE A 735 11.65 20.24 -34.60
N SER A 736 12.59 20.70 -35.44
CA SER A 736 12.57 20.41 -36.87
C SER A 736 13.08 18.98 -37.17
N PRO A 737 12.66 18.34 -38.29
CA PRO A 737 13.14 17.01 -38.68
C PRO A 737 14.68 16.93 -38.81
N GLU A 738 15.33 17.98 -39.32
CA GLU A 738 16.79 18.04 -39.49
C GLU A 738 17.50 18.13 -38.13
N THR A 739 16.93 18.88 -37.20
CA THR A 739 17.45 18.99 -35.82
C THR A 739 17.31 17.66 -35.10
N LEU A 740 16.14 17.01 -35.23
CA LEU A 740 15.87 15.68 -34.68
C LEU A 740 16.86 14.65 -35.24
N PHE A 741 17.07 14.62 -36.56
CA PHE A 741 18.03 13.73 -37.22
C PHE A 741 19.48 13.97 -36.74
N LYS A 742 19.88 15.22 -36.54
CA LYS A 742 21.20 15.58 -36.03
C LYS A 742 21.47 14.98 -34.64
N GLU A 743 20.51 15.04 -33.73
CA GLU A 743 20.65 14.45 -32.38
C GLU A 743 20.77 12.91 -32.44
N HIS A 744 20.00 12.24 -33.31
CA HIS A 744 20.16 10.79 -33.53
C HIS A 744 21.55 10.45 -34.07
N ARG A 745 22.06 11.22 -35.04
CA ARG A 745 23.40 11.02 -35.59
C ARG A 745 24.49 11.23 -34.52
N GLU A 746 24.30 12.18 -33.61
CA GLU A 746 25.21 12.40 -32.47
C GLU A 746 25.19 11.21 -31.48
N PHE A 747 24.01 10.63 -31.19
CA PHE A 747 23.93 9.36 -30.46
C PHE A 747 24.73 8.25 -31.14
N GLY A 748 24.57 8.12 -32.46
CA GLY A 748 25.24 7.07 -33.25
C GLY A 748 26.75 7.20 -33.18
N LEU A 749 27.28 8.40 -33.48
CA LEU A 749 28.70 8.71 -33.42
C LEU A 749 29.31 8.43 -32.03
N ARG A 750 28.63 8.84 -30.95
CA ARG A 750 29.07 8.56 -29.57
C ARG A 750 29.08 7.05 -29.25
N THR A 751 28.03 6.35 -29.66
CA THR A 751 27.87 4.91 -29.39
C THR A 751 28.90 4.09 -30.16
N GLU A 752 29.12 4.39 -31.44
CA GLU A 752 30.12 3.72 -32.28
C GLU A 752 31.56 4.00 -31.80
N ALA A 753 31.88 5.25 -31.45
CA ALA A 753 33.17 5.59 -30.86
C ALA A 753 33.44 4.86 -29.53
N LYS A 754 32.41 4.68 -28.69
CA LYS A 754 32.47 3.94 -27.43
C LYS A 754 32.73 2.45 -27.66
N VAL A 755 32.03 1.81 -28.60
CA VAL A 755 32.15 0.36 -28.83
C VAL A 755 33.27 -0.04 -29.77
N ALA A 756 33.93 0.89 -30.47
CA ALA A 756 35.03 0.61 -31.40
C ALA A 756 36.14 -0.29 -30.81
N LYS A 757 36.47 -0.12 -29.52
CA LYS A 757 37.46 -0.98 -28.81
C LYS A 757 36.94 -2.37 -28.44
N LEU A 758 35.62 -2.51 -28.26
CA LEU A 758 34.98 -3.81 -27.99
C LEU A 758 34.83 -4.61 -29.29
N LYS A 759 34.56 -3.93 -30.41
CA LYS A 759 34.45 -4.53 -31.74
C LYS A 759 35.71 -5.29 -32.18
N LEU A 760 36.89 -4.83 -31.75
CA LEU A 760 38.18 -5.50 -31.96
C LEU A 760 38.32 -6.85 -31.21
N GLN A 761 37.41 -7.16 -30.28
CA GLN A 761 37.41 -8.41 -29.50
C GLN A 761 36.45 -9.45 -30.08
N LEU A 762 35.61 -9.07 -31.06
CA LEU A 762 34.77 -10.03 -31.77
C LEU A 762 35.63 -10.87 -32.72
N PRO A 763 35.41 -12.19 -32.79
CA PRO A 763 36.12 -13.04 -33.75
C PRO A 763 35.74 -12.67 -35.19
N GLU A 764 36.66 -12.85 -36.13
CA GLU A 764 36.37 -12.74 -37.56
C GLU A 764 35.39 -13.86 -37.98
N ARG A 765 34.32 -13.50 -38.70
CA ARG A 765 33.20 -14.41 -39.02
C ARG A 765 33.15 -14.66 -40.51
N GLN A 766 33.26 -15.93 -40.91
CA GLN A 766 33.00 -16.38 -42.28
C GLN A 766 31.55 -16.82 -42.41
N TYR A 767 30.82 -16.18 -43.32
CA TYR A 767 29.43 -16.50 -43.65
C TYR A 767 29.37 -17.29 -44.96
N ASP A 768 28.57 -18.36 -44.99
CA ASP A 768 28.22 -19.03 -46.23
C ASP A 768 27.37 -18.07 -47.08
N LYS A 769 27.90 -17.64 -48.23
CA LYS A 769 27.28 -16.71 -49.18
C LYS A 769 26.36 -17.39 -50.23
N ASN A 770 25.83 -18.57 -49.93
CA ASN A 770 24.77 -19.17 -50.74
C ASN A 770 23.50 -18.30 -50.68
N PRO A 771 23.01 -17.74 -51.82
CA PRO A 771 21.82 -16.87 -51.83
C PRO A 771 20.52 -17.60 -51.47
N ASN A 772 20.48 -18.92 -51.64
CA ASN A 772 19.25 -19.73 -51.57
C ASN A 772 19.19 -20.63 -50.33
N ARG A 773 20.12 -20.50 -49.38
CA ARG A 773 20.08 -21.30 -48.13
C ARG A 773 19.00 -20.83 -47.16
N VAL A 774 18.70 -21.68 -46.18
CA VAL A 774 17.89 -21.32 -45.01
C VAL A 774 18.57 -20.18 -44.27
N LEU A 775 17.84 -19.08 -44.01
CA LEU A 775 18.37 -17.91 -43.33
C LEU A 775 18.02 -17.93 -41.85
N ARG A 776 18.98 -17.55 -40.99
CA ARG A 776 18.79 -17.39 -39.55
C ARG A 776 18.44 -15.94 -39.25
N ILE A 777 17.22 -15.72 -38.79
CA ILE A 777 16.66 -14.40 -38.49
C ILE A 777 16.58 -14.24 -36.98
N GLY A 778 17.35 -13.31 -36.43
CA GLY A 778 17.37 -13.00 -35.00
C GLY A 778 16.54 -11.77 -34.68
N PHE A 779 15.80 -11.77 -33.58
CA PHE A 779 14.99 -10.63 -33.13
C PHE A 779 15.40 -10.20 -31.71
N VAL A 780 15.79 -8.94 -31.55
CA VAL A 780 16.23 -8.36 -30.28
C VAL A 780 15.18 -7.37 -29.80
N SER A 781 14.65 -7.57 -28.58
CA SER A 781 13.54 -6.74 -28.09
C SER A 781 13.32 -6.82 -26.59
N GLY A 782 12.89 -5.70 -25.99
CA GLY A 782 12.34 -5.67 -24.63
C GLY A 782 10.86 -6.07 -24.53
N ASP A 783 10.17 -6.20 -25.67
CA ASP A 783 8.73 -5.98 -25.78
C ASP A 783 7.94 -7.21 -26.27
N LEU A 784 8.53 -8.40 -26.24
CA LEU A 784 7.91 -9.65 -26.73
C LEU A 784 7.02 -10.33 -25.67
N GLY A 785 5.92 -9.65 -25.34
CA GLY A 785 4.83 -10.12 -24.49
C GLY A 785 3.50 -9.50 -24.92
N LEU A 786 2.60 -9.23 -23.99
CA LEU A 786 1.34 -8.51 -24.21
C LEU A 786 1.57 -7.00 -24.47
N HIS A 787 2.20 -6.69 -25.60
CA HIS A 787 2.67 -5.35 -25.98
C HIS A 787 2.50 -5.09 -27.50
N PRO A 788 2.23 -3.84 -27.93
CA PRO A 788 2.20 -3.41 -29.33
C PRO A 788 3.16 -4.08 -30.32
N VAL A 789 4.44 -4.23 -29.98
CA VAL A 789 5.46 -4.82 -30.88
C VAL A 789 5.09 -6.25 -31.29
N THR A 790 4.63 -7.07 -30.35
CA THR A 790 4.13 -8.43 -30.62
C THR A 790 3.00 -8.42 -31.64
N ASN A 791 2.05 -7.49 -31.53
CA ASN A 791 0.91 -7.44 -32.44
C ASN A 791 1.29 -7.04 -33.89
N PHE A 792 2.35 -6.25 -34.09
CA PHE A 792 2.88 -5.98 -35.44
C PHE A 792 3.72 -7.15 -35.98
N LEU A 793 4.37 -7.91 -35.09
CA LEU A 793 5.20 -9.06 -35.45
C LEU A 793 4.38 -10.34 -35.74
N GLU A 794 3.32 -10.60 -34.96
CA GLU A 794 2.52 -11.84 -34.99
C GLU A 794 2.00 -12.23 -36.39
N PRO A 795 1.52 -11.33 -37.28
CA PRO A 795 1.05 -11.73 -38.62
C PRO A 795 2.14 -12.40 -39.46
N VAL A 796 3.33 -11.78 -39.50
CA VAL A 796 4.52 -12.32 -40.18
C VAL A 796 5.00 -13.59 -39.45
N TRP A 797 5.14 -13.53 -38.13
CA TRP A 797 5.62 -14.62 -37.29
C TRP A 797 4.82 -15.92 -37.45
N ASN A 798 3.50 -15.77 -37.61
CA ASN A 798 2.58 -16.90 -37.74
C ASN A 798 2.54 -17.52 -39.13
N SER A 799 3.01 -16.82 -40.17
CA SER A 799 2.89 -17.23 -41.58
C SER A 799 4.21 -17.42 -42.32
N ILE A 800 5.35 -17.08 -41.69
CA ILE A 800 6.68 -17.17 -42.32
C ILE A 800 7.11 -18.62 -42.60
N ASN A 801 7.61 -18.87 -43.81
CA ASN A 801 8.03 -20.17 -44.29
C ASN A 801 9.28 -20.68 -43.56
N ARG A 802 9.10 -21.76 -42.77
CA ARG A 802 10.13 -22.29 -41.88
C ARG A 802 11.18 -23.17 -42.55
N ASP A 803 10.90 -23.64 -43.76
CA ASP A 803 11.88 -24.32 -44.61
C ASP A 803 12.88 -23.32 -45.22
N CYS A 804 12.51 -22.03 -45.27
CA CYS A 804 13.34 -20.94 -45.78
C CYS A 804 13.96 -20.05 -44.67
N PHE A 805 13.30 -19.94 -43.51
CA PHE A 805 13.67 -19.00 -42.44
C PHE A 805 13.58 -19.64 -41.03
N SER A 806 14.68 -19.55 -40.28
CA SER A 806 14.82 -20.01 -38.89
C SER A 806 14.81 -18.83 -37.93
N LEU A 807 13.89 -18.80 -36.95
CA LEU A 807 13.71 -17.64 -36.05
C LEU A 807 14.41 -17.84 -34.70
N TYR A 808 15.14 -16.82 -34.26
CA TYR A 808 15.85 -16.75 -32.98
C TYR A 808 15.41 -15.50 -32.22
N VAL A 809 15.34 -15.56 -30.89
CA VAL A 809 14.92 -14.41 -30.06
C VAL A 809 15.94 -14.11 -28.95
N TYR A 810 16.21 -12.82 -28.78
CA TYR A 810 17.04 -12.25 -27.72
C TYR A 810 16.20 -11.26 -26.90
N ALA A 811 15.50 -11.78 -25.89
CA ALA A 811 14.61 -11.01 -25.03
C ALA A 811 15.42 -10.20 -24.00
N THR A 812 15.33 -8.88 -24.06
CA THR A 812 16.14 -7.95 -23.24
C THR A 812 15.43 -7.49 -21.95
N SER A 813 14.19 -7.93 -21.74
CA SER A 813 13.40 -7.72 -20.53
C SER A 813 13.14 -9.06 -19.80
N THR A 814 12.41 -8.99 -18.68
CA THR A 814 11.96 -10.15 -17.90
C THR A 814 10.50 -10.52 -18.18
N LEU A 815 9.92 -10.07 -19.30
CA LEU A 815 8.56 -10.45 -19.69
C LEU A 815 8.50 -11.95 -20.02
N ASN A 816 7.46 -12.61 -19.52
CA ASN A 816 7.22 -14.04 -19.69
C ASN A 816 5.73 -14.35 -19.52
N ASP A 817 4.90 -13.79 -20.41
CA ASP A 817 3.44 -13.92 -20.39
C ASP A 817 2.93 -14.92 -21.46
N GLU A 818 1.60 -15.01 -21.62
CA GLU A 818 0.97 -15.89 -22.61
C GLU A 818 1.43 -15.61 -24.06
N ALA A 819 1.69 -14.36 -24.42
CA ALA A 819 2.15 -14.02 -25.76
C ALA A 819 3.62 -14.40 -25.93
N THR A 820 4.43 -14.24 -24.88
CA THR A 820 5.81 -14.77 -24.83
C THR A 820 5.83 -16.28 -25.09
N GLN A 821 4.93 -17.07 -24.48
CA GLN A 821 4.87 -18.52 -24.72
C GLN A 821 4.49 -18.85 -26.18
N ARG A 822 3.42 -18.24 -26.73
CA ARG A 822 2.98 -18.47 -28.11
C ARG A 822 4.07 -18.17 -29.16
N LEU A 823 4.84 -17.10 -28.95
CA LEU A 823 5.96 -16.78 -29.85
C LEU A 823 7.09 -17.81 -29.72
N LYS A 824 7.42 -18.19 -28.48
CA LYS A 824 8.52 -19.11 -28.14
C LYS A 824 8.34 -20.51 -28.73
N GLU A 825 7.12 -21.05 -28.75
CA GLU A 825 6.78 -22.34 -29.39
C GLU A 825 7.26 -22.45 -30.84
N LYS A 826 7.38 -21.32 -31.54
CA LYS A 826 7.80 -21.26 -32.95
C LYS A 826 9.28 -20.89 -33.11
N THR A 827 10.05 -20.68 -32.06
CA THR A 827 11.49 -20.35 -32.19
C THR A 827 12.39 -21.58 -32.36
N VAL A 828 13.56 -21.40 -32.97
CA VAL A 828 14.68 -22.35 -32.86
C VAL A 828 15.35 -22.19 -31.50
N ALA A 829 15.53 -20.95 -31.05
CA ALA A 829 16.01 -20.63 -29.71
C ALA A 829 15.41 -19.32 -29.18
N TRP A 830 15.23 -19.26 -27.86
CA TRP A 830 14.76 -18.09 -27.12
C TRP A 830 15.70 -17.83 -25.95
N HIS A 831 16.50 -16.77 -26.05
CA HIS A 831 17.47 -16.37 -25.04
C HIS A 831 16.92 -15.18 -24.25
N PHE A 832 16.86 -15.32 -22.93
CA PHE A 832 16.78 -14.16 -22.04
C PHE A 832 18.19 -13.58 -21.91
N VAL A 833 18.35 -12.29 -22.24
CA VAL A 833 19.65 -11.62 -22.38
C VAL A 833 19.70 -10.24 -21.71
N ARG A 834 18.71 -9.93 -20.85
CA ARG A 834 18.69 -8.72 -20.00
C ARG A 834 19.99 -8.57 -19.20
N ASP A 835 20.52 -9.70 -18.78
CA ASP A 835 21.69 -9.90 -17.94
C ASP A 835 22.99 -10.09 -18.75
N LYS A 836 22.96 -10.07 -20.08
CA LYS A 836 24.18 -10.11 -20.91
C LYS A 836 24.70 -8.70 -21.19
N SER A 837 26.02 -8.56 -21.24
CA SER A 837 26.65 -7.35 -21.78
C SER A 837 26.40 -7.24 -23.29
N ASP A 838 26.65 -6.05 -23.84
CA ASP A 838 26.57 -5.84 -25.29
C ASP A 838 27.57 -6.73 -26.06
N LEU A 839 28.74 -7.04 -25.47
CA LEU A 839 29.76 -7.89 -26.08
C LEU A 839 29.37 -9.37 -26.04
N ASP A 840 28.87 -9.86 -24.90
CA ASP A 840 28.45 -11.26 -24.75
C ASP A 840 27.23 -11.57 -25.61
N LEU A 841 26.30 -10.62 -25.73
CA LEU A 841 25.17 -10.72 -26.64
C LEU A 841 25.64 -10.73 -28.11
N ALA A 842 26.59 -9.88 -28.49
CA ALA A 842 27.18 -9.89 -29.83
C ALA A 842 27.97 -11.18 -30.15
N ASN A 843 28.57 -11.83 -29.14
CA ASN A 843 29.19 -13.15 -29.28
C ASN A 843 28.15 -14.25 -29.46
N LEU A 844 27.14 -14.33 -28.60
CA LEU A 844 26.03 -15.29 -28.71
C LEU A 844 25.34 -15.23 -30.09
N ILE A 845 24.99 -14.03 -30.57
CA ILE A 845 24.41 -13.81 -31.91
C ILE A 845 25.34 -14.33 -33.03
N GLY A 846 26.66 -14.29 -32.81
CA GLY A 846 27.66 -14.85 -33.72
C GLY A 846 27.77 -16.36 -33.69
N GLU A 847 27.67 -16.96 -32.50
CA GLU A 847 27.65 -18.42 -32.30
C GLU A 847 26.39 -19.05 -32.92
N ASP A 848 25.25 -18.36 -32.77
CA ASP A 848 23.99 -18.68 -33.46
C ASP A 848 24.06 -18.43 -34.98
N LYS A 849 25.11 -17.77 -35.47
CA LYS A 849 25.36 -17.43 -36.89
C LYS A 849 24.15 -16.72 -37.53
N ILE A 850 23.61 -15.71 -36.85
CA ILE A 850 22.48 -14.94 -37.38
C ILE A 850 22.88 -14.22 -38.67
N ASP A 851 22.05 -14.39 -39.71
CA ASP A 851 22.25 -13.82 -41.04
C ASP A 851 21.62 -12.42 -41.16
N ILE A 852 20.44 -12.24 -40.57
CA ILE A 852 19.72 -10.97 -40.52
C ILE A 852 19.23 -10.75 -39.08
N LEU A 853 19.65 -9.64 -38.47
CA LEU A 853 19.31 -9.30 -37.08
C LEU A 853 18.38 -8.09 -37.02
N PHE A 854 17.23 -8.26 -36.37
CA PHE A 854 16.22 -7.24 -36.18
C PHE A 854 16.33 -6.56 -34.81
N ASP A 855 16.43 -5.23 -34.83
CA ASP A 855 16.13 -4.37 -33.69
C ASP A 855 14.62 -4.05 -33.67
N LEU A 856 13.90 -4.59 -32.68
CA LEU A 856 12.47 -4.31 -32.50
C LEU A 856 12.19 -3.15 -31.53
N SER A 857 13.20 -2.51 -30.93
CA SER A 857 13.04 -1.51 -29.87
C SER A 857 13.49 -0.10 -30.28
N GLY A 858 14.56 0.07 -31.04
CA GLY A 858 15.12 1.38 -31.38
C GLY A 858 15.48 2.17 -30.13
N HIS A 859 15.01 3.41 -30.00
CA HIS A 859 15.29 4.25 -28.82
C HIS A 859 14.33 4.04 -27.63
N THR A 860 13.45 3.04 -27.64
CA THR A 860 12.58 2.74 -26.48
C THR A 860 13.30 2.00 -25.35
N ALA A 861 12.58 1.71 -24.26
CA ALA A 861 13.11 1.03 -23.09
C ALA A 861 13.68 -0.38 -23.42
N TYR A 862 14.69 -0.80 -22.67
CA TYR A 862 15.37 -2.10 -22.82
C TYR A 862 16.02 -2.37 -24.20
N ASN A 863 16.22 -1.35 -25.03
CA ASN A 863 16.96 -1.50 -26.29
C ASN A 863 18.42 -1.97 -26.09
N ARG A 864 19.04 -2.43 -27.18
CA ARG A 864 20.43 -2.90 -27.25
C ARG A 864 21.20 -2.24 -28.41
N LEU A 865 20.92 -0.97 -28.72
CA LEU A 865 21.59 -0.25 -29.81
C LEU A 865 23.14 -0.28 -29.72
N PRO A 866 23.79 -0.20 -28.55
CA PRO A 866 25.25 -0.37 -28.46
C PRO A 866 25.76 -1.76 -28.89
N MET A 867 24.97 -2.82 -28.71
CA MET A 867 25.29 -4.15 -29.25
C MET A 867 25.17 -4.17 -30.78
N PHE A 868 24.12 -3.56 -31.36
CA PHE A 868 24.00 -3.42 -32.81
C PHE A 868 25.17 -2.64 -33.43
N ALA A 869 25.74 -1.65 -32.72
CA ALA A 869 26.93 -0.91 -33.14
C ALA A 869 28.19 -1.80 -33.30
N LEU A 870 28.26 -2.94 -32.60
CA LEU A 870 29.31 -3.95 -32.78
C LEU A 870 29.18 -4.69 -34.12
N LYS A 871 27.99 -4.69 -34.75
CA LYS A 871 27.62 -5.39 -35.99
C LYS A 871 27.84 -6.91 -35.95
N PRO A 872 27.22 -7.65 -35.00
CA PRO A 872 27.38 -9.11 -34.89
C PRO A 872 26.75 -9.92 -36.03
N ALA A 873 25.73 -9.39 -36.72
CA ALA A 873 25.16 -10.00 -37.93
C ALA A 873 25.58 -9.22 -39.18
N PRO A 874 25.69 -9.86 -40.35
CA PRO A 874 26.15 -9.20 -41.57
C PRO A 874 25.14 -8.19 -42.13
N ILE A 875 23.84 -8.42 -41.88
CA ILE A 875 22.74 -7.51 -42.20
C ILE A 875 21.98 -7.21 -40.91
N GLN A 876 21.74 -5.93 -40.62
CA GLN A 876 20.96 -5.47 -39.46
C GLN A 876 19.82 -4.56 -39.90
N ILE A 877 18.62 -4.77 -39.34
CA ILE A 877 17.39 -4.08 -39.72
C ILE A 877 16.68 -3.54 -38.47
N SER A 878 16.32 -2.26 -38.43
CA SER A 878 15.46 -1.70 -37.37
C SER A 878 14.00 -1.63 -37.84
N TRP A 879 13.08 -2.15 -37.01
CA TRP A 879 11.62 -2.22 -37.21
C TRP A 879 11.02 -2.95 -36.00
N ILE A 880 10.06 -2.48 -35.22
CA ILE A 880 9.11 -1.38 -35.44
C ILE A 880 8.90 -0.49 -34.19
N GLY A 881 9.52 -0.81 -33.05
CA GLY A 881 9.21 -0.18 -31.76
C GLY A 881 9.48 1.32 -31.66
N TYR A 882 10.25 1.88 -32.59
CA TYR A 882 10.61 3.30 -32.65
C TYR A 882 10.37 3.87 -34.06
N PRO A 883 9.57 4.94 -34.23
CA PRO A 883 9.26 5.51 -35.54
C PRO A 883 10.32 6.57 -35.95
N GLY A 884 11.57 6.15 -36.07
CA GLY A 884 12.71 7.00 -36.44
C GLY A 884 14.00 6.21 -36.62
N THR A 885 15.07 6.89 -37.06
CA THR A 885 16.40 6.29 -37.21
C THR A 885 17.00 5.88 -35.86
N THR A 886 17.88 4.87 -35.86
CA THR A 886 18.73 4.51 -34.71
C THR A 886 19.99 5.37 -34.60
N GLY A 887 20.29 6.15 -35.64
CA GLY A 887 21.53 6.95 -35.76
C GLY A 887 22.80 6.16 -36.08
N LEU A 888 22.77 4.82 -36.05
CA LEU A 888 23.94 3.95 -36.21
C LEU A 888 24.29 3.71 -37.69
N GLN A 889 25.56 3.89 -38.06
CA GLN A 889 26.10 3.41 -39.35
C GLN A 889 26.15 1.88 -39.42
N ALA A 890 26.20 1.20 -38.27
CA ALA A 890 26.16 -0.25 -38.20
C ALA A 890 24.79 -0.85 -38.57
N MET A 891 23.70 -0.08 -38.54
CA MET A 891 22.36 -0.51 -38.91
C MET A 891 22.17 -0.30 -40.42
N ASP A 892 21.92 -1.39 -41.17
CA ASP A 892 21.90 -1.33 -42.64
C ASP A 892 20.57 -0.80 -43.17
N TYR A 893 19.47 -1.30 -42.62
CA TYR A 893 18.12 -0.99 -43.09
C TYR A 893 17.17 -0.53 -41.98
N PHE A 894 16.22 0.32 -42.35
CA PHE A 894 15.00 0.56 -41.57
C PHE A 894 13.83 0.02 -42.39
N MET A 895 13.08 -0.95 -41.86
CA MET A 895 11.94 -1.51 -42.59
C MET A 895 10.69 -0.64 -42.36
N ASN A 896 10.15 -0.10 -43.43
CA ASN A 896 8.98 0.78 -43.40
C ASN A 896 7.79 0.08 -44.09
N ILE A 897 6.59 0.28 -43.54
CA ILE A 897 5.35 -0.30 -44.07
C ILE A 897 4.97 0.46 -45.35
N ASN A 898 4.94 -0.24 -46.48
CA ASN A 898 4.78 0.35 -47.79
C ASN A 898 3.32 0.37 -48.27
N HIS A 899 2.68 1.53 -48.16
CA HIS A 899 1.43 1.82 -48.87
C HIS A 899 1.48 3.12 -49.70
N ALA A 900 2.55 3.90 -49.53
CA ALA A 900 2.98 5.01 -50.40
C ALA A 900 4.45 5.30 -50.04
N PRO A 901 5.45 4.90 -50.85
CA PRO A 901 6.85 5.26 -50.61
C PRO A 901 7.05 6.78 -50.64
N GLN A 902 7.89 7.29 -49.75
CA GLN A 902 8.19 8.72 -49.64
C GLN A 902 9.70 8.96 -49.44
N PRO A 903 10.54 8.54 -50.41
CA PRO A 903 11.99 8.74 -50.34
C PRO A 903 12.35 10.22 -50.20
N GLU A 904 11.59 11.12 -50.83
CA GLU A 904 11.78 12.57 -50.76
C GLU A 904 11.69 13.15 -49.33
N ILE A 905 10.88 12.52 -48.47
CA ILE A 905 10.75 12.91 -47.05
C ILE A 905 11.79 12.18 -46.19
N PHE A 906 11.97 10.87 -46.38
CA PHE A 906 12.69 10.07 -45.40
C PHE A 906 14.18 9.83 -45.69
N ASP A 907 14.66 9.89 -46.94
CA ASP A 907 16.07 9.58 -47.27
C ASP A 907 17.08 10.56 -46.62
N HIS A 908 16.63 11.73 -46.15
CA HIS A 908 17.44 12.71 -45.42
C HIS A 908 17.26 12.68 -43.89
N GLN A 909 16.38 11.81 -43.38
CA GLN A 909 16.07 11.65 -41.94
C GLN A 909 16.55 10.32 -41.35
N PHE A 910 17.13 9.44 -42.17
CA PHE A 910 17.63 8.13 -41.76
C PHE A 910 19.10 7.93 -42.11
N ILE A 911 19.83 7.27 -41.22
CA ILE A 911 21.18 6.76 -41.49
C ILE A 911 21.09 5.45 -42.27
N GLU A 912 20.18 4.60 -41.83
CA GLU A 912 19.77 3.36 -42.48
C GLU A 912 19.21 3.61 -43.87
N LYS A 913 19.23 2.58 -44.72
CA LYS A 913 18.50 2.60 -45.99
C LYS A 913 17.09 2.05 -45.82
N ILE A 914 16.13 2.70 -46.46
CA ILE A 914 14.73 2.40 -46.20
C ILE A 914 14.31 1.21 -47.06
N LEU A 915 13.78 0.18 -46.40
CA LEU A 915 13.25 -1.03 -47.00
C LEU A 915 11.73 -0.99 -46.93
N TYR A 916 11.10 -0.54 -48.02
CA TYR A 916 9.65 -0.38 -48.11
C TYR A 916 8.98 -1.73 -48.43
N VAL A 917 8.25 -2.31 -47.45
CA VAL A 917 7.60 -3.63 -47.54
C VAL A 917 6.06 -3.52 -47.48
N PRO A 918 5.30 -3.95 -48.51
CA PRO A 918 3.85 -3.82 -48.56
C PRO A 918 3.17 -4.99 -47.82
N PHE A 919 3.17 -4.93 -46.50
CA PHE A 919 2.54 -5.96 -45.67
C PHE A 919 1.06 -6.13 -46.03
N THR A 920 0.65 -7.36 -46.37
CA THR A 920 -0.77 -7.68 -46.64
C THR A 920 -1.62 -7.68 -45.37
N GLN A 921 -1.00 -7.95 -44.22
CA GLN A 921 -1.58 -7.71 -42.90
C GLN A 921 -0.49 -7.14 -41.97
N GLN A 922 -0.60 -5.86 -41.64
CA GLN A 922 0.39 -5.15 -40.81
C GLN A 922 0.22 -5.35 -39.29
N PHE A 923 -0.97 -5.75 -38.82
CA PHE A 923 -1.29 -5.81 -37.40
C PHE A 923 -2.18 -7.02 -37.05
N GLN A 924 -1.90 -7.68 -35.93
CA GLN A 924 -2.70 -8.77 -35.41
C GLN A 924 -3.92 -8.21 -34.67
N VAL A 925 -5.09 -8.57 -35.20
CA VAL A 925 -6.39 -8.23 -34.62
C VAL A 925 -6.82 -9.28 -33.59
N ILE A 926 -7.72 -8.88 -32.70
CA ILE A 926 -8.23 -9.76 -31.64
C ILE A 926 -9.45 -10.51 -32.19
N THR A 927 -9.39 -11.85 -32.13
CA THR A 927 -10.41 -12.75 -32.70
C THR A 927 -11.78 -12.52 -32.06
N ASP A 928 -11.82 -12.44 -30.73
CA ASP A 928 -13.06 -12.25 -29.94
C ASP A 928 -13.43 -10.77 -29.75
N SER A 929 -13.17 -9.94 -30.77
CA SER A 929 -13.58 -8.53 -30.77
C SER A 929 -15.10 -8.38 -30.83
N PRO A 930 -15.68 -7.35 -30.17
CA PRO A 930 -17.10 -7.04 -30.32
C PRO A 930 -17.49 -6.79 -31.80
N ALA A 931 -18.77 -7.00 -32.10
CA ALA A 931 -19.34 -6.62 -33.39
C ALA A 931 -19.22 -5.10 -33.63
N VAL A 932 -19.03 -4.71 -34.88
CA VAL A 932 -19.10 -3.29 -35.29
C VAL A 932 -20.57 -2.86 -35.19
N GLY A 933 -20.86 -1.93 -34.28
CA GLY A 933 -22.19 -1.32 -34.16
C GLY A 933 -22.52 -0.38 -35.32
N LYS A 934 -23.77 0.10 -35.36
CA LYS A 934 -24.16 1.22 -36.22
C LYS A 934 -23.35 2.49 -35.88
N LEU A 935 -23.41 3.50 -36.75
CA LEU A 935 -22.83 4.81 -36.47
C LEU A 935 -23.61 5.51 -35.34
N PRO A 936 -23.01 5.79 -34.17
CA PRO A 936 -23.72 6.31 -32.99
C PRO A 936 -24.49 7.61 -33.24
N ALA A 937 -23.97 8.54 -34.04
CA ALA A 937 -24.63 9.82 -34.34
C ALA A 937 -26.03 9.68 -34.97
N LEU A 938 -26.33 8.55 -35.62
CA LEU A 938 -27.66 8.29 -36.21
C LEU A 938 -28.75 8.05 -35.15
N ASP A 939 -28.37 7.50 -33.99
CA ASP A 939 -29.28 7.18 -32.90
C ASP A 939 -29.18 8.22 -31.74
N ASN A 940 -27.99 8.78 -31.51
CA ASN A 940 -27.71 9.71 -30.39
C ASN A 940 -28.17 11.16 -30.61
N GLY A 941 -28.32 11.60 -31.87
CA GLY A 941 -28.64 13.00 -32.21
C GLY A 941 -27.48 14.00 -32.05
N TYR A 942 -26.27 13.52 -31.75
CA TYR A 942 -25.04 14.31 -31.70
C TYR A 942 -23.85 13.50 -32.21
N PHE A 943 -22.83 14.18 -32.73
CA PHE A 943 -21.59 13.57 -33.18
C PHE A 943 -20.60 13.36 -32.03
N THR A 944 -19.92 12.23 -32.00
CA THR A 944 -18.98 11.85 -30.94
C THR A 944 -17.58 11.61 -31.50
N PHE A 945 -16.70 12.59 -31.28
CA PHE A 945 -15.27 12.42 -31.48
C PHE A 945 -14.66 11.61 -30.33
N ALA A 946 -13.48 11.04 -30.54
CA ALA A 946 -12.69 10.50 -29.43
C ALA A 946 -11.20 10.52 -29.69
N SER A 947 -10.39 10.40 -28.65
CA SER A 947 -9.00 9.96 -28.78
C SER A 947 -8.64 9.01 -27.64
N PHE A 948 -8.10 7.85 -28.00
CA PHE A 948 -7.61 6.84 -27.04
C PHE A 948 -6.08 6.70 -27.08
N ASN A 949 -5.39 7.76 -27.52
CA ASN A 949 -3.93 7.87 -27.41
C ASN A 949 -3.50 8.08 -25.94
N ARG A 950 -2.26 7.69 -25.60
CA ARG A 950 -1.70 7.90 -24.24
C ARG A 950 -1.58 9.41 -23.95
N PRO A 951 -1.76 9.87 -22.68
CA PRO A 951 -1.65 11.29 -22.30
C PRO A 951 -0.40 12.00 -22.81
N LYS A 952 0.78 11.33 -22.82
CA LYS A 952 2.05 11.88 -23.34
C LYS A 952 2.02 12.34 -24.80
N LYS A 953 1.04 11.92 -25.60
CA LYS A 953 0.86 12.40 -26.99
C LYS A 953 -0.10 13.59 -27.10
N ILE A 954 -0.81 13.93 -26.03
CA ILE A 954 -1.78 15.03 -25.98
C ILE A 954 -1.04 16.26 -25.43
N ASN A 955 -0.57 17.08 -26.34
CA ASN A 955 0.10 18.36 -26.06
C ASN A 955 -0.86 19.54 -26.29
N ASP A 956 -0.39 20.76 -25.99
CA ASP A 956 -1.23 21.95 -26.06
C ASP A 956 -1.62 22.35 -27.50
N GLN A 957 -0.85 21.94 -28.53
CA GLN A 957 -1.22 22.13 -29.93
C GLN A 957 -2.39 21.23 -30.31
N VAL A 958 -2.35 19.95 -29.93
CA VAL A 958 -3.44 18.98 -30.13
C VAL A 958 -4.72 19.45 -29.42
N LEU A 959 -4.63 19.89 -28.16
CA LEU A 959 -5.77 20.44 -27.44
C LEU A 959 -6.32 21.71 -28.12
N THR A 960 -5.45 22.55 -28.69
CA THR A 960 -5.86 23.75 -29.44
C THR A 960 -6.59 23.40 -30.74
N ALA A 961 -6.17 22.35 -31.46
CA ALA A 961 -6.89 21.88 -32.65
C ALA A 961 -8.26 21.27 -32.27
N TRP A 962 -8.30 20.45 -31.21
CA TRP A 962 -9.54 19.82 -30.74
C TRP A 962 -10.55 20.84 -30.16
N SER A 963 -10.09 21.90 -29.49
CA SER A 963 -10.98 22.95 -28.97
C SER A 963 -11.66 23.72 -30.11
N LYS A 964 -10.91 24.10 -31.17
CA LYS A 964 -11.49 24.70 -32.39
C LYS A 964 -12.58 23.83 -33.01
N ILE A 965 -12.38 22.51 -33.08
CA ILE A 965 -13.37 21.54 -33.61
C ILE A 965 -14.64 21.53 -32.74
N LEU A 966 -14.51 21.44 -31.41
CA LEU A 966 -15.65 21.37 -30.49
C LEU A 966 -16.41 22.69 -30.39
N ILE A 967 -15.74 23.83 -30.55
CA ILE A 967 -16.36 25.17 -30.62
C ILE A 967 -17.17 25.32 -31.92
N ALA A 968 -16.67 24.80 -33.05
CA ALA A 968 -17.39 24.79 -34.32
C ALA A 968 -18.62 23.84 -34.31
N LEU A 969 -18.65 22.86 -33.41
CA LEU A 969 -19.71 21.85 -33.26
C LEU A 969 -20.20 21.76 -31.80
N PRO A 970 -20.93 22.77 -31.28
CA PRO A 970 -21.24 22.88 -29.85
C PRO A 970 -22.13 21.75 -29.28
N THR A 971 -22.85 21.02 -30.14
CA THR A 971 -23.62 19.83 -29.73
C THR A 971 -22.78 18.55 -29.66
N SER A 972 -21.61 18.52 -30.32
CA SER A 972 -20.75 17.34 -30.37
C SER A 972 -20.07 17.04 -29.03
N LYS A 973 -19.74 15.77 -28.83
CA LYS A 973 -19.03 15.27 -27.65
C LYS A 973 -17.64 14.77 -28.03
N MET A 974 -16.73 14.75 -27.08
CA MET A 974 -15.41 14.12 -27.22
C MET A 974 -15.13 13.17 -26.06
N ILE A 975 -14.80 11.91 -26.38
CA ILE A 975 -14.29 10.94 -25.39
C ILE A 975 -12.76 10.93 -25.39
N ILE A 976 -12.14 11.38 -24.30
CA ILE A 976 -10.68 11.26 -24.08
C ILE A 976 -10.43 10.09 -23.14
N GLY A 977 -9.80 9.02 -23.67
CA GLY A 977 -9.59 7.76 -22.97
C GLY A 977 -8.14 7.51 -22.55
N ALA A 978 -7.91 6.33 -21.96
CA ALA A 978 -6.60 5.87 -21.48
C ALA A 978 -5.94 6.80 -20.42
N LEU A 979 -6.75 7.55 -19.67
CA LEU A 979 -6.27 8.46 -18.64
C LEU A 979 -5.96 7.72 -17.32
N SER A 980 -5.13 8.36 -16.49
CA SER A 980 -4.58 7.81 -15.24
C SER A 980 -4.89 8.74 -14.06
N GLY A 981 -6.15 8.70 -13.61
CA GLY A 981 -6.61 9.41 -12.43
C GLY A 981 -7.11 10.84 -12.66
N GLN A 982 -7.76 11.36 -11.61
CA GLN A 982 -8.56 12.58 -11.65
C GLN A 982 -7.74 13.86 -11.96
N GLN A 983 -6.50 13.98 -11.48
CA GLN A 983 -5.69 15.19 -11.68
C GLN A 983 -5.35 15.43 -13.17
N VAL A 984 -5.09 14.36 -13.93
CA VAL A 984 -4.86 14.43 -15.39
C VAL A 984 -6.14 14.85 -16.12
N ILE A 985 -7.27 14.26 -15.71
CA ILE A 985 -8.61 14.59 -16.22
C ILE A 985 -8.94 16.07 -15.99
N ASP A 986 -8.69 16.57 -14.78
CA ASP A 986 -9.00 17.96 -14.39
C ASP A 986 -8.09 18.96 -15.12
N ASN A 987 -6.80 18.67 -15.27
CA ASN A 987 -5.89 19.50 -16.07
C ASN A 987 -6.35 19.62 -17.54
N ILE A 988 -6.66 18.50 -18.20
CA ILE A 988 -7.15 18.52 -19.60
C ILE A 988 -8.49 19.26 -19.70
N ARG A 989 -9.43 19.01 -18.77
CA ARG A 989 -10.72 19.72 -18.74
C ARG A 989 -10.53 21.22 -18.59
N ASN A 990 -9.73 21.65 -17.62
CA ASN A 990 -9.53 23.07 -17.32
C ASN A 990 -8.86 23.79 -18.49
N LYS A 991 -7.85 23.17 -19.15
CA LYS A 991 -7.26 23.71 -20.38
C LYS A 991 -8.30 23.89 -21.49
N MET A 992 -9.03 22.83 -21.84
CA MET A 992 -10.04 22.87 -22.92
C MET A 992 -11.18 23.87 -22.63
N VAL A 993 -11.65 23.94 -21.39
CA VAL A 993 -12.67 24.92 -20.96
C VAL A 993 -12.12 26.35 -21.03
N SER A 994 -10.85 26.58 -20.65
CA SER A 994 -10.23 27.92 -20.80
C SER A 994 -10.05 28.34 -22.26
N MET A 995 -10.02 27.40 -23.20
CA MET A 995 -10.02 27.65 -24.65
C MET A 995 -11.43 27.90 -25.23
N GLY A 996 -12.50 27.74 -24.43
CA GLY A 996 -13.89 27.99 -24.85
C GLY A 996 -14.74 26.74 -25.12
N VAL A 997 -14.23 25.53 -24.84
CA VAL A 997 -15.02 24.28 -24.97
C VAL A 997 -16.00 24.16 -23.80
N LEU A 998 -17.24 23.76 -24.06
CA LEU A 998 -18.22 23.54 -23.00
C LEU A 998 -17.88 22.26 -22.21
N ALA A 999 -17.95 22.32 -20.87
CA ALA A 999 -17.50 21.22 -20.01
C ALA A 999 -18.29 19.92 -20.26
N GLU A 1000 -19.57 20.03 -20.60
CA GLU A 1000 -20.46 18.92 -20.96
C GLU A 1000 -20.15 18.29 -22.32
N GLN A 1001 -19.26 18.87 -23.15
CA GLN A 1001 -18.74 18.21 -24.35
C GLN A 1001 -17.66 17.17 -24.02
N LEU A 1002 -17.01 17.27 -22.86
CA LEU A 1002 -15.82 16.49 -22.51
C LEU A 1002 -16.17 15.27 -21.65
N ILE A 1003 -15.99 14.08 -22.22
CA ILE A 1003 -16.19 12.79 -21.56
C ILE A 1003 -14.82 12.16 -21.34
N PHE A 1004 -14.54 11.73 -20.13
CA PHE A 1004 -13.25 11.12 -19.77
C PHE A 1004 -13.40 9.64 -19.42
N ARG A 1005 -12.41 8.83 -19.80
CA ARG A 1005 -12.36 7.38 -19.51
C ARG A 1005 -10.98 6.98 -19.00
N GLU A 1006 -10.95 6.26 -17.89
CA GLU A 1006 -9.74 5.64 -17.37
C GLU A 1006 -9.31 4.42 -18.21
N ARG A 1007 -8.10 3.91 -17.97
CA ARG A 1007 -7.61 2.68 -18.61
C ARG A 1007 -8.42 1.46 -18.16
N THR A 1008 -8.91 0.68 -19.12
CA THR A 1008 -9.68 -0.55 -18.89
C THR A 1008 -9.00 -1.77 -19.54
N ASN A 1009 -9.58 -2.96 -19.38
CA ASN A 1009 -9.12 -4.18 -20.05
C ASN A 1009 -9.39 -4.13 -21.57
N ILE A 1010 -8.80 -5.06 -22.33
CA ILE A 1010 -8.84 -5.01 -23.79
C ILE A 1010 -10.26 -5.14 -24.37
N THR A 1011 -11.12 -5.94 -23.76
CA THR A 1011 -12.53 -6.10 -24.17
C THR A 1011 -13.32 -4.81 -23.98
N GLY A 1012 -13.19 -4.16 -22.82
CA GLY A 1012 -13.80 -2.87 -22.54
C GLY A 1012 -13.26 -1.76 -23.45
N TYR A 1013 -11.96 -1.77 -23.73
CA TYR A 1013 -11.31 -0.84 -24.65
C TYR A 1013 -11.87 -0.95 -26.08
N LEU A 1014 -12.01 -2.17 -26.59
CA LEU A 1014 -12.61 -2.39 -27.91
C LEU A 1014 -14.09 -1.99 -27.91
N ALA A 1015 -14.85 -2.31 -26.86
CA ALA A 1015 -16.27 -1.97 -26.76
C ALA A 1015 -16.54 -0.45 -26.82
N MET A 1016 -15.68 0.39 -26.23
CA MET A 1016 -15.80 1.87 -26.30
C MET A 1016 -15.80 2.42 -27.74
N HIS A 1017 -15.29 1.68 -28.73
CA HIS A 1017 -15.33 2.10 -30.14
C HIS A 1017 -16.75 2.06 -30.74
N ASN A 1018 -17.72 1.44 -30.05
CA ASN A 1018 -19.14 1.51 -30.38
C ASN A 1018 -19.86 2.73 -29.76
N GLU A 1019 -19.19 3.56 -28.96
CA GLU A 1019 -19.71 4.84 -28.46
C GLU A 1019 -19.35 6.04 -29.37
N ILE A 1020 -18.48 5.84 -30.38
CA ILE A 1020 -17.81 6.94 -31.11
C ILE A 1020 -18.00 6.88 -32.63
N ASP A 1021 -18.01 8.04 -33.28
CA ASP A 1021 -18.21 8.21 -34.72
C ASP A 1021 -16.90 8.36 -35.50
N LEU A 1022 -15.96 9.16 -34.97
CA LEU A 1022 -14.66 9.44 -35.57
C LEU A 1022 -13.58 9.51 -34.50
N LEU A 1023 -12.46 8.82 -34.71
CA LEU A 1023 -11.28 8.97 -33.84
C LEU A 1023 -10.38 10.09 -34.36
N LEU A 1024 -9.96 10.97 -33.46
CA LEU A 1024 -9.03 12.07 -33.70
C LEU A 1024 -7.63 11.66 -33.22
N ASP A 1025 -6.68 11.63 -34.14
CA ASP A 1025 -5.30 11.29 -33.82
C ASP A 1025 -4.54 12.47 -33.16
N THR A 1026 -3.34 12.17 -32.64
CA THR A 1026 -2.43 13.13 -32.00
C THR A 1026 -1.25 13.47 -32.90
N PHE A 1027 -0.65 14.65 -32.73
CA PHE A 1027 0.55 15.08 -33.45
C PHE A 1027 1.48 15.92 -32.54
N PRO A 1028 2.81 15.87 -32.73
CA PRO A 1028 3.54 15.22 -33.82
C PRO A 1028 3.68 13.69 -33.70
N TYR A 1029 3.29 13.08 -32.58
CA TYR A 1029 3.33 11.62 -32.44
C TYR A 1029 1.94 11.00 -32.68
N THR A 1030 1.76 10.35 -33.83
CA THR A 1030 0.49 9.70 -34.26
C THR A 1030 0.22 8.34 -33.60
N GLY A 1031 -1.01 7.84 -33.72
CA GLY A 1031 -1.46 6.54 -33.30
C GLY A 1031 -1.01 5.43 -34.26
N GLY A 1032 -0.26 4.46 -33.76
CA GLY A 1032 -0.02 3.18 -34.44
C GLY A 1032 -1.10 2.16 -34.07
N THR A 1033 -1.00 1.58 -32.87
CA THR A 1033 -1.95 0.55 -32.39
C THR A 1033 -3.36 1.06 -32.18
N THR A 1034 -3.53 2.28 -31.64
CA THR A 1034 -4.84 2.90 -31.43
C THR A 1034 -5.62 2.98 -32.75
N THR A 1035 -4.95 3.44 -33.81
CA THR A 1035 -5.51 3.53 -35.16
C THR A 1035 -5.88 2.15 -35.69
N ASN A 1036 -4.99 1.16 -35.61
CA ASN A 1036 -5.27 -0.20 -36.08
C ASN A 1036 -6.48 -0.85 -35.35
N TYR A 1037 -6.61 -0.67 -34.03
CA TYR A 1037 -7.78 -1.12 -33.28
C TYR A 1037 -9.06 -0.36 -33.65
N ALA A 1038 -8.97 0.96 -33.86
CA ALA A 1038 -10.12 1.76 -34.26
C ALA A 1038 -10.67 1.32 -35.61
N LEU A 1039 -9.81 1.13 -36.61
CA LEU A 1039 -10.20 0.64 -37.93
C LEU A 1039 -10.82 -0.78 -37.83
N TRP A 1040 -10.24 -1.68 -37.01
CA TRP A 1040 -10.81 -3.00 -36.74
C TRP A 1040 -12.21 -2.95 -36.11
N MET A 1041 -12.49 -1.93 -35.30
CA MET A 1041 -13.80 -1.68 -34.68
C MET A 1041 -14.75 -0.83 -35.54
N GLY A 1042 -14.39 -0.54 -36.80
CA GLY A 1042 -15.23 0.22 -37.72
C GLY A 1042 -15.16 1.74 -37.54
N VAL A 1043 -14.25 2.25 -36.71
CA VAL A 1043 -14.08 3.69 -36.49
C VAL A 1043 -12.94 4.20 -37.39
N PRO A 1044 -13.21 5.03 -38.41
CA PRO A 1044 -12.15 5.69 -39.13
C PRO A 1044 -11.41 6.67 -38.20
N THR A 1045 -10.12 6.85 -38.44
CA THR A 1045 -9.26 7.76 -37.69
C THR A 1045 -8.83 8.90 -38.59
N LEU A 1046 -9.07 10.15 -38.19
CA LEU A 1046 -8.51 11.31 -38.87
C LEU A 1046 -7.09 11.54 -38.36
N THR A 1047 -6.10 11.61 -39.26
CA THR A 1047 -4.69 11.87 -38.95
C THR A 1047 -4.14 13.02 -39.78
N ILE A 1048 -2.98 13.56 -39.39
CA ILE A 1048 -2.23 14.55 -40.17
C ILE A 1048 -1.02 13.90 -40.86
N ALA A 1049 -0.68 14.38 -42.05
CA ALA A 1049 0.48 13.95 -42.84
C ALA A 1049 1.66 14.91 -42.66
N GLY A 1050 2.24 14.96 -41.45
CA GLY A 1050 3.42 15.78 -41.12
C GLY A 1050 4.75 15.25 -41.68
N ASP A 1051 5.87 15.89 -41.34
CA ASP A 1051 7.16 15.69 -42.03
C ASP A 1051 8.05 14.55 -41.51
N THR A 1052 7.62 13.80 -40.49
CA THR A 1052 8.43 12.77 -39.81
C THR A 1052 7.76 11.39 -39.83
N LEU A 1053 8.49 10.30 -39.62
CA LEU A 1053 7.84 8.98 -39.53
C LEU A 1053 6.87 8.91 -38.32
N ALA A 1054 7.20 9.55 -37.20
CA ALA A 1054 6.34 9.64 -36.02
C ALA A 1054 4.99 10.35 -36.30
N THR A 1055 4.97 11.35 -37.20
CA THR A 1055 3.73 12.02 -37.66
C THR A 1055 2.96 11.21 -38.71
N ARG A 1056 3.50 10.12 -39.26
CA ARG A 1056 2.94 9.43 -40.45
C ARG A 1056 2.55 7.97 -40.25
N GLN A 1057 2.60 7.44 -39.02
CA GLN A 1057 2.16 6.05 -38.73
C GLN A 1057 0.69 5.82 -39.12
N GLY A 1058 -0.18 6.79 -38.82
CA GLY A 1058 -1.58 6.77 -39.24
C GLY A 1058 -1.75 6.83 -40.76
N VAL A 1059 -0.90 7.58 -41.48
CA VAL A 1059 -0.96 7.75 -42.95
C VAL A 1059 -0.76 6.42 -43.67
N ALA A 1060 0.27 5.66 -43.31
CA ALA A 1060 0.51 4.32 -43.88
C ALA A 1060 -0.69 3.39 -43.62
N THR A 1061 -1.20 3.40 -42.38
CA THR A 1061 -2.33 2.56 -41.96
C THR A 1061 -3.63 2.88 -42.74
N LEU A 1062 -3.94 4.17 -42.94
CA LEU A 1062 -5.15 4.61 -43.64
C LEU A 1062 -5.06 4.40 -45.16
N ASN A 1063 -3.88 4.60 -45.76
CA ASN A 1063 -3.66 4.28 -47.18
C ASN A 1063 -3.87 2.79 -47.45
N ALA A 1064 -3.41 1.90 -46.55
CA ALA A 1064 -3.66 0.45 -46.64
C ALA A 1064 -5.17 0.11 -46.69
N ALA A 1065 -5.99 0.83 -45.90
CA ALA A 1065 -7.43 0.66 -45.82
C ALA A 1065 -8.23 1.40 -46.92
N GLY A 1066 -7.55 2.14 -47.80
CA GLY A 1066 -8.18 2.99 -48.82
C GLY A 1066 -9.02 4.12 -48.21
N LEU A 1067 -8.45 4.86 -47.26
CA LEU A 1067 -9.07 5.96 -46.50
C LEU A 1067 -8.27 7.26 -46.60
N SER A 1068 -7.79 7.62 -47.80
CA SER A 1068 -6.98 8.83 -48.02
C SER A 1068 -7.72 10.13 -47.69
N GLU A 1069 -9.05 10.13 -47.75
CA GLU A 1069 -9.91 11.24 -47.35
C GLU A 1069 -9.89 11.56 -45.84
N PHE A 1070 -9.36 10.64 -45.01
CA PHE A 1070 -9.11 10.82 -43.58
C PHE A 1070 -7.67 11.24 -43.25
N ILE A 1071 -6.89 11.63 -44.26
CA ILE A 1071 -5.53 12.13 -44.10
C ILE A 1071 -5.52 13.63 -44.41
N ALA A 1072 -5.23 14.45 -43.40
CA ALA A 1072 -5.12 15.90 -43.52
C ALA A 1072 -3.70 16.35 -43.85
N THR A 1073 -3.54 17.41 -44.62
CA THR A 1073 -2.21 17.96 -45.01
C THR A 1073 -1.73 19.12 -44.14
N SER A 1074 -2.56 19.63 -43.23
CA SER A 1074 -2.22 20.69 -42.28
C SER A 1074 -3.15 20.66 -41.06
N GLU A 1075 -2.84 21.42 -39.99
CA GLU A 1075 -3.72 21.56 -38.82
C GLU A 1075 -5.09 22.16 -39.22
N GLU A 1076 -5.11 23.12 -40.15
CA GLU A 1076 -6.34 23.74 -40.64
C GLU A 1076 -7.19 22.75 -41.45
N ASP A 1077 -6.59 21.98 -42.36
CA ASP A 1077 -7.26 20.91 -43.11
C ASP A 1077 -7.78 19.81 -42.16
N TYR A 1078 -7.05 19.51 -41.08
CA TYR A 1078 -7.46 18.56 -40.04
C TYR A 1078 -8.73 19.04 -39.31
N ILE A 1079 -8.80 20.33 -38.94
CA ILE A 1079 -9.98 20.92 -38.31
C ILE A 1079 -11.16 20.93 -39.29
N GLN A 1080 -10.95 21.40 -40.52
CA GLN A 1080 -11.98 21.48 -41.55
C GLN A 1080 -12.57 20.10 -41.90
N ARG A 1081 -11.73 19.07 -42.03
CA ARG A 1081 -12.19 17.68 -42.26
C ARG A 1081 -12.96 17.11 -41.07
N SER A 1082 -12.53 17.41 -39.84
CA SER A 1082 -13.25 16.99 -38.62
C SER A 1082 -14.68 17.52 -38.62
N VAL A 1083 -14.85 18.83 -38.90
CA VAL A 1083 -16.16 19.48 -39.00
C VAL A 1083 -16.97 18.94 -40.19
N GLY A 1084 -16.33 18.78 -41.35
CA GLY A 1084 -16.97 18.27 -42.57
C GLY A 1084 -17.41 16.80 -42.51
N TRP A 1085 -16.80 15.96 -41.66
CA TRP A 1085 -17.28 14.58 -41.43
C TRP A 1085 -18.53 14.52 -40.55
N ALA A 1086 -18.68 15.43 -39.58
CA ALA A 1086 -19.88 15.51 -38.75
C ALA A 1086 -21.17 15.83 -39.56
N GLN A 1087 -21.02 16.36 -40.77
CA GLN A 1087 -22.13 16.66 -41.69
C GLN A 1087 -22.45 15.51 -42.68
N ARG A 1088 -21.62 14.45 -42.73
CA ARG A 1088 -21.69 13.38 -43.75
C ARG A 1088 -21.96 12.01 -43.14
N LEU A 1089 -22.93 11.94 -42.23
CA LEU A 1089 -23.23 10.74 -41.43
C LEU A 1089 -23.52 9.49 -42.28
N ASN A 1090 -24.21 9.62 -43.42
CA ASN A 1090 -24.52 8.48 -44.29
C ASN A 1090 -23.26 7.89 -44.96
N GLU A 1091 -22.32 8.73 -45.40
CA GLU A 1091 -21.02 8.28 -45.92
C GLU A 1091 -20.20 7.61 -44.80
N LEU A 1092 -20.16 8.24 -43.63
CA LEU A 1092 -19.41 7.73 -42.48
C LEU A 1092 -19.96 6.38 -41.96
N ALA A 1093 -21.27 6.20 -41.99
CA ALA A 1093 -21.92 4.93 -41.65
C ALA A 1093 -21.59 3.83 -42.66
N LEU A 1094 -21.48 4.16 -43.96
CA LEU A 1094 -21.04 3.23 -44.99
C LEU A 1094 -19.56 2.85 -44.83
N VAL A 1095 -18.69 3.81 -44.50
CA VAL A 1095 -17.29 3.53 -44.13
C VAL A 1095 -17.24 2.56 -42.96
N ARG A 1096 -17.91 2.88 -41.85
CA ARG A 1096 -17.96 2.05 -40.63
C ARG A 1096 -18.39 0.61 -40.89
N ALA A 1097 -19.51 0.43 -41.60
CA ALA A 1097 -20.06 -0.90 -41.87
C ALA A 1097 -19.13 -1.81 -42.70
N ASN A 1098 -18.29 -1.22 -43.56
CA ASN A 1098 -17.43 -1.97 -44.48
C ASN A 1098 -15.96 -2.04 -44.04
N LEU A 1099 -15.54 -1.27 -43.03
CA LEU A 1099 -14.12 -1.08 -42.72
C LEU A 1099 -13.43 -2.39 -42.26
N ARG A 1100 -14.08 -3.19 -41.40
CA ARG A 1100 -13.57 -4.51 -41.00
C ARG A 1100 -13.38 -5.43 -42.21
N ALA A 1101 -14.29 -5.39 -43.17
CA ALA A 1101 -14.18 -6.16 -44.41
C ALA A 1101 -12.97 -5.71 -45.25
N ARG A 1102 -12.76 -4.39 -45.43
CA ARG A 1102 -11.61 -3.82 -46.17
C ARG A 1102 -10.25 -4.31 -45.63
N ILE A 1103 -10.13 -4.46 -44.31
CA ILE A 1103 -8.90 -4.91 -43.63
C ILE A 1103 -8.69 -6.43 -43.76
N THR A 1104 -9.77 -7.21 -43.97
CA THR A 1104 -9.71 -8.69 -44.05
C THR A 1104 -9.60 -9.26 -45.47
N VAL A 1105 -9.65 -8.45 -46.53
CA VAL A 1105 -9.59 -8.98 -47.91
C VAL A 1105 -8.18 -9.47 -48.24
N ASN A 1106 -7.92 -10.76 -48.02
CA ASN A 1106 -6.76 -11.42 -48.60
C ASN A 1106 -6.99 -11.58 -50.11
N ARG A 1107 -6.34 -10.74 -50.94
CA ARG A 1107 -6.70 -10.56 -52.36
C ARG A 1107 -6.30 -11.72 -53.27
N ASN A 1108 -5.39 -12.60 -52.87
CA ASN A 1108 -4.98 -13.77 -53.64
C ASN A 1108 -4.64 -14.95 -52.72
N GLY A 1109 -5.16 -16.14 -53.01
CA GLY A 1109 -5.06 -17.33 -52.14
C GLY A 1109 -3.64 -17.89 -51.92
N ASN A 1110 -2.64 -17.42 -52.67
CA ASN A 1110 -1.24 -17.82 -52.54
C ASN A 1110 -0.39 -16.83 -51.72
N ILE A 1111 -0.95 -15.68 -51.30
CA ILE A 1111 -0.21 -14.63 -50.58
C ILE A 1111 -0.55 -14.73 -49.08
N THR A 1112 0.50 -14.71 -48.25
CA THR A 1112 0.41 -14.72 -46.78
C THR A 1112 0.84 -13.36 -46.21
N PRO A 1113 0.58 -13.09 -44.92
CA PRO A 1113 1.13 -11.90 -44.24
C PRO A 1113 2.67 -11.80 -44.30
N ALA A 1114 3.39 -12.92 -44.44
CA ALA A 1114 4.84 -12.95 -44.53
C ALA A 1114 5.39 -12.81 -45.96
N THR A 1115 4.62 -13.03 -47.04
CA THR A 1115 5.15 -13.15 -48.42
C THR A 1115 6.10 -12.00 -48.82
N TYR A 1116 5.69 -10.74 -48.66
CA TYR A 1116 6.53 -9.59 -49.03
C TYR A 1116 7.69 -9.34 -48.05
N PHE A 1117 7.54 -9.75 -46.79
CA PHE A 1117 8.63 -9.74 -45.82
C PHE A 1117 9.70 -10.77 -46.18
N GLU A 1118 9.32 -11.99 -46.56
CA GLU A 1118 10.23 -13.04 -47.03
C GLU A 1118 10.99 -12.64 -48.30
N GLN A 1119 10.29 -12.03 -49.27
CA GLN A 1119 10.91 -11.46 -50.46
C GLN A 1119 11.94 -10.39 -50.10
N ALA A 1120 11.60 -9.49 -49.16
CA ALA A 1120 12.52 -8.45 -48.68
C ALA A 1120 13.78 -9.05 -48.03
N LEU A 1121 13.62 -10.02 -47.12
CA LEU A 1121 14.75 -10.74 -46.50
C LEU A 1121 15.62 -11.44 -47.54
N ARG A 1122 15.01 -12.12 -48.53
CA ARG A 1122 15.74 -12.84 -49.57
C ARG A 1122 16.51 -11.90 -50.48
N MET A 1123 15.92 -10.76 -50.85
CA MET A 1123 16.57 -9.75 -51.68
C MET A 1123 17.78 -9.10 -50.98
N VAL A 1124 17.65 -8.65 -49.72
CA VAL A 1124 18.81 -8.06 -49.01
C VAL A 1124 19.92 -9.07 -48.80
N TRP A 1125 19.57 -10.34 -48.55
CA TRP A 1125 20.55 -11.44 -48.47
C TRP A 1125 21.27 -11.70 -49.80
N GLN A 1126 20.54 -11.74 -50.92
CA GLN A 1126 21.12 -11.93 -52.25
C GLN A 1126 22.09 -10.79 -52.60
N ARG A 1127 21.72 -9.53 -52.32
CA ARG A 1127 22.59 -8.36 -52.51
C ARG A 1127 23.87 -8.45 -51.66
N TYR A 1128 23.78 -8.85 -50.40
CA TYR A 1128 24.95 -9.10 -49.53
C TYR A 1128 25.85 -10.23 -50.05
N CYS A 1129 25.27 -11.31 -50.57
CA CYS A 1129 26.02 -12.40 -51.19
C CYS A 1129 26.79 -11.92 -52.43
N ALA A 1130 26.14 -11.12 -53.29
CA ALA A 1130 26.72 -10.48 -54.46
C ALA A 1130 27.76 -9.38 -54.14
N GLY A 1131 27.81 -8.90 -52.90
CA GLY A 1131 28.71 -7.82 -52.48
C GLY A 1131 28.25 -6.42 -52.91
N GLU A 1132 26.94 -6.27 -53.18
CA GLU A 1132 26.35 -4.99 -53.56
C GLU A 1132 26.26 -4.02 -52.39
N ALA A 1133 26.29 -2.72 -52.69
CA ALA A 1133 26.09 -1.68 -51.68
C ALA A 1133 24.66 -1.68 -51.12
N VAL A 1134 24.54 -1.30 -49.85
CA VAL A 1134 23.28 -1.06 -49.15
C VAL A 1134 22.65 0.22 -49.71
N THR A 1135 21.44 0.10 -50.28
CA THR A 1135 20.66 1.17 -50.90
C THR A 1135 19.21 1.09 -50.42
N SER A 1136 18.42 2.18 -50.51
CA SER A 1136 16.97 2.10 -50.25
C SER A 1136 16.33 1.18 -51.30
N LEU A 1137 15.34 0.38 -50.89
CA LEU A 1137 14.70 -0.66 -51.71
C LEU A 1137 13.18 -0.63 -51.52
N CYS A 1138 12.45 -0.89 -52.60
CA CYS A 1138 10.99 -1.02 -52.59
C CYS A 1138 10.61 -2.43 -53.04
N ILE A 1139 9.78 -3.12 -52.26
CA ILE A 1139 9.12 -4.35 -52.70
C ILE A 1139 7.86 -3.96 -53.45
N GLU A 1140 7.76 -4.36 -54.70
CA GLU A 1140 6.55 -4.21 -55.50
C GLU A 1140 5.56 -5.35 -55.15
N ALA A 1141 4.27 -5.02 -55.10
CA ALA A 1141 3.20 -6.00 -54.91
C ALA A 1141 2.72 -6.51 -56.28
N GLU A 1142 2.54 -7.83 -56.40
CA GLU A 1142 2.01 -8.52 -57.59
C GLU A 1142 0.48 -8.39 -57.74
#